data_AF-A0AAD2DJ84-F1
#
_entry.id   AF-A0AAD2DJ84-F1
#
_cell.length_a   1.000
_cell.length_b   1.000
_cell.length_c   1.000
_cell.angle_alpha   90.00
_cell.angle_beta   90.00
_cell.angle_gamma   90.00
#
_symmetry.space_group_name_H-M   'P 1'
#
loop_
_entity.id
_entity.type
_entity.pdbx_description
1 polymer ?
#
loop_
_entity_poly.entity_id
_entity_poly.type
_entity_poly.pdbx_seq_one_letter_code
_entity_poly.pdbx_strand_id
1 'polypeptide(L)'
;MEKKQKKFLTVAPFECAWRDDLRFREAGRGCVAFDAFAHNDVTIVFREQAGSQHYHYKRDNSPHYTVIIGSHRNKRLHIEVDGKTVVDVAGVDLYCSSTFQSYWISIFDGLISIGKGRYPFQNLVFQWLDSNPNCSVQYVGLSSWDRHVGYRNVNVLPLTQNHISLWKHVDCGEYEGVDDELEENLGHYENWGLENFLENWELSDVFFIVGKEEKAVPAHKVILAASGFHDFSSSHEDVFHLQDVSYAVLHALLEYIYTGRTMIPESHLSSLKALSLRFEVMTLVKKCEEMIERFKLNKKLFNSGKNVEISYQSSRLPCITVFPYRLPIDVKRLNHFCSTGEYSDVDIYIEGHGFVARSHKIILGLWSYPFTKMFTNGMSESASSKVCFKDVCFEAFSIMLDFMYGGEVYKEDSVLVDTLLLQLLFLADQFGVTLLHQECCKTLLEHLAEDSVCPILQVVSSVPSCKLIEETCERNFSMHFDYCTTASFDFVMLEEATFGNILQHPDLTVTCEERVLNAILLYCSQSKELNAWDRVDEKLLNSTPELIFGERLKSLDLFLSFVRFSLLPHEVLKKLERSNLSRHITTFLQMVKEAISFLEFGFTGPDKDLNVRFQHRRSSFRELQFICDGDSNGLLYFAGTSYGEHRWVNPVLSKRVSITASSPVSRYTDPKVLVSRTYQGTSFAGPRVEDGRNTAWWMVDIGHDHQLMCNYYTLRQDGSRTFVRCWNFQGSLDGKNWSNLRVHENDETICKPGQFASWPIIGPNALLPFRFFRVVLTEPTTDVANPWSFCICFFELYGYFR
;
A
#
# COMPACT_ATOMS: atom_id res chain seq x y z
N MET A 1 39.14 10.86 13.54
CA MET A 1 38.90 10.93 12.07
C MET A 1 38.06 9.72 11.69
N GLU A 2 36.79 9.73 12.09
CA GLU A 2 35.87 8.59 11.92
C GLU A 2 35.20 8.67 10.55
N LYS A 3 35.28 7.58 9.79
CA LYS A 3 34.64 7.43 8.48
C LYS A 3 33.12 7.50 8.68
N LYS A 4 32.50 8.59 8.22
CA LYS A 4 31.04 8.65 7.96
C LYS A 4 30.63 7.42 7.16
N GLN A 5 29.86 6.51 7.77
CA GLN A 5 29.21 5.41 7.06
C GLN A 5 28.34 5.99 5.94
N LYS A 6 28.60 5.56 4.69
CA LYS A 6 27.78 5.92 3.54
C LYS A 6 26.38 5.33 3.72
N LYS A 7 25.34 6.17 3.69
CA LYS A 7 23.92 5.81 3.82
C LYS A 7 23.32 5.00 2.65
N PHE A 8 24.10 4.62 1.64
CA PHE A 8 23.67 3.80 0.51
C PHE A 8 24.87 3.07 -0.13
N LEU A 9 24.64 1.86 -0.65
CA LEU A 9 25.63 1.00 -1.29
C LEU A 9 25.76 1.39 -2.77
N THR A 10 26.98 1.57 -3.27
CA THR A 10 27.23 1.77 -4.70
C THR A 10 27.98 0.56 -5.23
N VAL A 11 27.37 -0.14 -6.19
CA VAL A 11 27.97 -1.31 -6.85
C VAL A 11 28.59 -0.86 -8.17
N ALA A 12 29.84 -1.25 -8.42
CA ALA A 12 30.55 -0.90 -9.65
C ALA A 12 30.09 -1.78 -10.83
N PRO A 13 30.30 -1.35 -12.09
CA PRO A 13 29.97 -2.14 -13.26
C PRO A 13 30.59 -3.53 -13.23
N PHE A 14 29.80 -4.54 -13.57
CA PHE A 14 30.19 -5.96 -13.58
C PHE A 14 30.60 -6.53 -12.22
N GLU A 15 30.31 -5.84 -11.12
CA GLU A 15 30.48 -6.37 -9.77
C GLU A 15 29.15 -6.83 -9.18
N CYS A 16 29.25 -7.72 -8.20
CA CYS A 16 28.11 -8.15 -7.40
C CYS A 16 28.47 -8.01 -5.92
N ALA A 17 27.68 -7.21 -5.21
CA ALA A 17 27.81 -7.05 -3.78
C ALA A 17 26.91 -8.08 -3.08
N TRP A 18 27.56 -8.98 -2.35
CA TRP A 18 26.92 -9.92 -1.46
C TRP A 18 26.99 -9.37 -0.03
N ARG A 19 25.89 -9.47 0.71
CA ARG A 19 25.88 -9.17 2.14
C ARG A 19 25.26 -10.34 2.89
N ASP A 20 25.80 -10.65 4.05
CA ASP A 20 25.35 -11.80 4.86
C ASP A 20 23.91 -11.65 5.36
N ASP A 21 23.40 -10.42 5.45
CA ASP A 21 22.02 -10.10 5.84
C ASP A 21 21.01 -10.24 4.68
N LEU A 22 21.47 -10.39 3.43
CA LEU A 22 20.62 -10.52 2.25
C LEU A 22 20.43 -11.99 1.85
N ARG A 23 19.83 -12.75 2.76
CA ARG A 23 19.58 -14.19 2.60
C ARG A 23 18.13 -14.53 2.92
N PHE A 24 17.49 -15.29 2.04
CA PHE A 24 16.16 -15.86 2.27
C PHE A 24 16.21 -16.85 3.42
N ARG A 25 15.20 -16.82 4.29
CA ARG A 25 15.09 -17.77 5.40
C ARG A 25 14.90 -19.19 4.87
N GLU A 26 14.03 -19.35 3.88
CA GLU A 26 13.79 -20.60 3.15
C GLU A 26 14.43 -20.53 1.76
N ALA A 27 15.11 -21.61 1.33
CA ALA A 27 15.62 -21.70 -0.03
C ALA A 27 14.45 -21.78 -1.03
N GLY A 28 14.58 -21.12 -2.18
CA GLY A 28 13.55 -21.02 -3.22
C GLY A 28 12.41 -20.06 -2.91
N ARG A 29 12.37 -19.49 -1.69
CA ARG A 29 11.26 -18.68 -1.18
C ARG A 29 11.76 -17.44 -0.44
N GLY A 30 11.76 -16.30 -1.12
CA GLY A 30 11.91 -15.00 -0.46
C GLY A 30 11.55 -13.81 -1.33
N CYS A 31 11.35 -12.66 -0.67
CA CYS A 31 11.11 -11.40 -1.34
C CYS A 31 12.19 -10.40 -0.96
N VAL A 32 12.70 -9.65 -1.94
CA VAL A 32 13.62 -8.53 -1.71
C VAL A 32 12.95 -7.24 -2.13
N ALA A 33 12.82 -6.30 -1.19
CA ALA A 33 12.39 -4.93 -1.45
C ALA A 33 13.59 -3.99 -1.36
N PHE A 34 13.75 -3.08 -2.31
CA PHE A 34 14.92 -2.22 -2.37
C PHE A 34 14.63 -0.91 -3.10
N ASP A 35 15.34 0.14 -2.70
CA ASP A 35 15.42 1.37 -3.47
C ASP A 35 16.66 1.31 -4.37
N ALA A 36 16.47 1.46 -5.67
CA ALA A 36 17.57 1.51 -6.64
C ALA A 36 17.61 2.85 -7.38
N PHE A 37 18.83 3.32 -7.60
CA PHE A 37 19.18 4.46 -8.46
C PHE A 37 20.15 3.95 -9.53
N ALA A 38 19.74 4.02 -10.79
CA ALA A 38 20.55 3.63 -11.94
C ALA A 38 20.21 4.47 -13.17
N HIS A 39 21.21 4.71 -14.02
CA HIS A 39 21.00 5.47 -15.26
C HIS A 39 20.48 4.59 -16.40
N ASN A 40 20.76 3.29 -16.36
CA ASN A 40 20.42 2.34 -17.41
C ASN A 40 19.58 1.21 -16.81
N ASP A 41 20.25 0.28 -16.12
CA ASP A 41 19.66 -0.95 -15.63
C ASP A 41 20.03 -1.24 -14.16
N VAL A 42 19.17 -2.03 -13.52
CA VAL A 42 19.31 -2.52 -12.15
C VAL A 42 19.27 -4.03 -12.20
N THR A 43 20.30 -4.67 -11.64
CA THR A 43 20.45 -6.13 -11.73
C THR A 43 20.43 -6.77 -10.36
N ILE A 44 19.56 -7.75 -10.17
CA ILE A 44 19.50 -8.56 -8.95
C ILE A 44 19.76 -10.01 -9.33
N VAL A 45 20.67 -10.66 -8.60
CA VAL A 45 21.08 -12.05 -8.83
C VAL A 45 20.67 -12.89 -7.64
N PHE A 46 20.10 -14.07 -7.89
CA PHE A 46 19.68 -15.00 -6.84
C PHE A 46 20.38 -16.35 -7.00
N ARG A 47 21.00 -16.86 -5.92
CA ARG A 47 21.85 -18.07 -5.94
C ARG A 47 21.71 -18.95 -4.71
N GLU A 48 22.12 -20.20 -4.81
CA GLU A 48 22.21 -21.12 -3.65
C GLU A 48 23.29 -20.72 -2.65
N GLN A 49 24.42 -20.19 -3.12
CA GLN A 49 25.52 -19.71 -2.27
C GLN A 49 25.98 -18.32 -2.72
N ALA A 50 26.42 -17.51 -1.76
CA ALA A 50 26.99 -16.19 -2.05
C ALA A 50 28.23 -16.32 -2.95
N GLY A 51 28.30 -15.49 -3.99
CA GLY A 51 29.46 -15.40 -4.89
C GLY A 51 30.60 -14.55 -4.32
N SER A 52 31.69 -14.43 -5.07
CA SER A 52 32.79 -13.52 -4.73
C SER A 52 32.43 -12.05 -5.06
N GLN A 53 33.18 -11.08 -4.54
CA GLN A 53 32.92 -9.65 -4.80
C GLN A 53 33.32 -9.22 -6.24
N HIS A 54 34.31 -9.89 -6.82
CA HIS A 54 34.74 -9.70 -8.22
C HIS A 54 34.03 -10.67 -9.18
N TYR A 55 32.83 -11.10 -8.80
CA TYR A 55 32.10 -12.16 -9.47
C TYR A 55 31.44 -11.69 -10.75
N HIS A 56 31.62 -12.48 -11.81
CA HIS A 56 30.98 -12.28 -13.11
C HIS A 56 30.00 -13.44 -13.34
N TYR A 57 28.69 -13.21 -13.15
CA TYR A 57 27.63 -14.22 -13.22
C TYR A 57 27.60 -15.03 -14.53
N LYS A 58 28.11 -14.49 -15.65
CA LYS A 58 28.25 -15.23 -16.92
C LYS A 58 29.33 -16.32 -16.97
N ARG A 59 30.25 -16.40 -15.99
CA ARG A 59 31.38 -17.35 -16.01
C ARG A 59 31.18 -18.55 -15.09
N ASP A 60 30.02 -18.63 -14.46
CA ASP A 60 29.70 -19.66 -13.46
C ASP A 60 28.60 -20.57 -13.99
N ASN A 61 28.75 -21.87 -13.73
CA ASN A 61 27.79 -22.90 -14.11
C ASN A 61 26.83 -23.26 -12.96
N SER A 62 26.88 -22.54 -11.83
CA SER A 62 25.96 -22.77 -10.73
C SER A 62 24.53 -22.34 -11.10
N PRO A 63 23.50 -23.08 -10.65
CA PRO A 63 22.11 -22.70 -10.81
C PRO A 63 21.79 -21.30 -10.25
N HIS A 64 21.29 -20.38 -11.06
CA HIS A 64 20.98 -19.01 -10.63
C HIS A 64 19.89 -18.32 -11.47
N TYR A 65 19.22 -17.35 -10.84
CA TYR A 65 18.32 -16.40 -11.51
C TYR A 65 18.96 -15.02 -11.56
N THR A 66 18.88 -14.35 -12.71
CA THR A 66 19.27 -12.95 -12.86
C THR A 66 18.10 -12.15 -13.39
N VAL A 67 17.68 -11.14 -12.63
CA VAL A 67 16.60 -10.21 -13.02
C VAL A 67 17.22 -8.85 -13.34
N ILE A 68 16.99 -8.36 -14.57
CA ILE A 68 17.54 -7.11 -15.08
C ILE A 68 16.38 -6.18 -15.42
N ILE A 69 16.19 -5.18 -14.57
CA ILE A 69 15.20 -4.11 -14.74
C ILE A 69 15.83 -2.98 -15.55
N GLY A 70 15.13 -2.47 -16.57
CA GLY A 70 15.64 -1.34 -17.36
C GLY A 70 16.72 -1.71 -18.40
N SER A 71 16.75 -2.95 -18.87
CA SER A 71 17.62 -3.38 -19.96
C SER A 71 17.39 -2.58 -21.26
N HIS A 72 18.37 -2.63 -22.18
CA HIS A 72 18.36 -1.92 -23.48
C HIS A 72 18.07 -0.41 -23.36
N ARG A 73 18.82 0.28 -22.49
CA ARG A 73 18.63 1.70 -22.17
C ARG A 73 17.24 1.99 -21.62
N ASN A 74 16.84 1.21 -20.63
CA ASN A 74 15.65 1.44 -19.83
C ASN A 74 14.32 1.21 -20.54
N LYS A 75 14.28 0.21 -21.45
CA LYS A 75 13.11 -0.06 -22.28
C LYS A 75 12.53 -1.45 -22.08
N ARG A 76 13.28 -2.35 -21.42
CA ARG A 76 12.97 -3.77 -21.38
C ARG A 76 13.26 -4.38 -20.01
N LEU A 77 12.51 -5.42 -19.67
CA LEU A 77 12.75 -6.30 -18.54
C LEU A 77 13.35 -7.60 -19.08
N HIS A 78 14.46 -8.05 -18.49
CA HIS A 78 15.05 -9.36 -18.80
C HIS A 78 15.14 -10.24 -17.56
N ILE A 79 14.87 -11.54 -17.75
CA ILE A 79 15.16 -12.58 -16.77
C ILE A 79 16.04 -13.63 -17.44
N GLU A 80 17.14 -13.98 -16.80
CA GLU A 80 18.06 -15.04 -17.22
C GLU A 80 18.05 -16.17 -16.17
N VAL A 81 18.00 -17.41 -16.65
CA VAL A 81 18.24 -18.62 -15.86
C VAL A 81 19.54 -19.23 -16.35
N ASP A 82 20.52 -19.39 -15.46
CA ASP A 82 21.83 -19.98 -15.79
C ASP A 82 22.52 -19.29 -16.98
N GLY A 83 22.38 -17.97 -17.07
CA GLY A 83 22.92 -17.14 -18.16
C GLY A 83 22.18 -17.25 -19.50
N LYS A 84 21.07 -18.00 -19.58
CA LYS A 84 20.18 -18.05 -20.74
C LYS A 84 18.99 -17.13 -20.52
N THR A 85 18.74 -16.22 -21.45
CA THR A 85 17.57 -15.34 -21.42
C THR A 85 16.29 -16.14 -21.62
N VAL A 86 15.39 -16.09 -20.63
CA VAL A 86 14.07 -16.76 -20.65
C VAL A 86 12.92 -15.77 -20.82
N VAL A 87 13.12 -14.53 -20.36
CA VAL A 87 12.16 -13.43 -20.49
C VAL A 87 12.88 -12.24 -21.10
N ASP A 88 12.26 -11.65 -22.12
CA ASP A 88 12.69 -10.40 -22.76
C ASP A 88 11.44 -9.62 -23.23
N VAL A 89 10.96 -8.70 -22.40
CA VAL A 89 9.71 -7.97 -22.63
C VAL A 89 9.98 -6.46 -22.69
N ALA A 90 9.44 -5.80 -23.72
CA ALA A 90 9.49 -4.34 -23.88
C ALA A 90 8.23 -3.65 -23.33
N GLY A 91 8.36 -2.40 -22.88
CA GLY A 91 7.20 -1.58 -22.50
C GLY A 91 6.61 -1.90 -21.12
N VAL A 92 7.41 -2.51 -20.25
CA VAL A 92 7.06 -2.78 -18.85
C VAL A 92 7.34 -1.51 -18.05
N ASP A 93 6.42 -1.01 -17.22
CA ASP A 93 6.51 0.25 -16.42
C ASP A 93 7.64 0.28 -15.35
N LEU A 94 8.63 -0.58 -15.51
CA LEU A 94 9.85 -0.68 -14.73
C LEU A 94 10.98 0.09 -15.45
N TYR A 95 11.05 1.39 -15.21
CA TYR A 95 12.11 2.24 -15.74
C TYR A 95 13.01 2.82 -14.63
N CYS A 96 14.31 2.61 -14.75
CA CYS A 96 15.35 3.19 -13.92
C CYS A 96 15.38 4.73 -14.06
N SER A 97 15.39 5.44 -12.94
CA SER A 97 15.39 6.90 -12.90
C SER A 97 16.72 7.43 -12.36
N SER A 98 17.03 8.70 -12.67
CA SER A 98 18.07 9.46 -11.97
C SER A 98 17.68 9.82 -10.52
N THR A 99 16.58 9.28 -10.01
CA THR A 99 16.14 9.33 -8.62
C THR A 99 15.96 7.92 -8.09
N PHE A 100 16.12 7.72 -6.77
CA PHE A 100 15.86 6.41 -6.17
C PHE A 100 14.39 6.03 -6.34
N GLN A 101 14.16 4.89 -6.97
CA GLN A 101 12.85 4.28 -7.14
C GLN A 101 12.80 2.99 -6.33
N SER A 102 11.64 2.71 -5.75
CA SER A 102 11.43 1.52 -4.93
C SER A 102 10.91 0.38 -5.79
N TYR A 103 11.55 -0.78 -5.69
CA TYR A 103 11.19 -2.00 -6.38
C TYR A 103 11.13 -3.16 -5.41
N TRP A 104 10.41 -4.19 -5.79
CA TRP A 104 10.43 -5.46 -5.09
C TRP A 104 10.44 -6.61 -6.08
N ILE A 105 11.14 -7.69 -5.72
CA ILE A 105 11.21 -8.93 -6.49
C ILE A 105 10.95 -10.08 -5.52
N SER A 106 9.99 -10.93 -5.87
CA SER A 106 9.59 -12.10 -5.10
C SER A 106 9.87 -13.37 -5.90
N ILE A 107 10.47 -14.37 -5.25
CA ILE A 107 10.69 -15.71 -5.82
C ILE A 107 9.98 -16.71 -4.92
N PHE A 108 9.06 -17.49 -5.50
CA PHE A 108 8.35 -18.55 -4.81
C PHE A 108 8.31 -19.81 -5.69
N ASP A 109 9.14 -20.81 -5.36
CA ASP A 109 9.20 -22.10 -6.06
C ASP A 109 9.26 -21.97 -7.60
N GLY A 110 10.02 -20.96 -8.08
CA GLY A 110 10.21 -20.64 -9.50
C GLY A 110 9.23 -19.62 -10.09
N LEU A 111 8.22 -19.17 -9.35
CA LEU A 111 7.43 -17.99 -9.72
C LEU A 111 8.20 -16.72 -9.33
N ILE A 112 8.64 -15.96 -10.33
CA ILE A 112 9.31 -14.66 -10.15
C ILE A 112 8.29 -13.55 -10.41
N SER A 113 7.96 -12.78 -9.37
CA SER A 113 7.08 -11.61 -9.43
C SER A 113 7.86 -10.33 -9.20
N ILE A 114 7.56 -9.28 -9.96
CA ILE A 114 8.28 -8.00 -9.95
C ILE A 114 7.27 -6.87 -9.91
N GLY A 115 7.47 -5.91 -9.01
CA GLY A 115 6.63 -4.71 -8.94
C GLY A 115 7.34 -3.45 -8.47
N LYS A 116 6.58 -2.36 -8.43
CA LYS A 116 7.07 -1.00 -8.13
C LYS A 116 6.43 -0.48 -6.84
N GLY A 117 7.26 -0.20 -5.85
CA GLY A 117 6.80 0.24 -4.53
C GLY A 117 7.78 -0.10 -3.44
N ARG A 118 7.60 0.48 -2.25
CA ARG A 118 8.42 0.17 -1.07
C ARG A 118 8.06 -1.17 -0.43
N TYR A 119 6.83 -1.61 -0.66
CA TYR A 119 6.29 -2.83 -0.07
C TYR A 119 6.04 -3.86 -1.17
N PRO A 120 6.30 -5.16 -0.90
CA PRO A 120 5.95 -6.23 -1.81
C PRO A 120 4.50 -6.15 -2.27
N PHE A 121 4.24 -6.59 -3.50
CA PHE A 121 2.90 -6.69 -4.11
C PHE A 121 2.20 -5.37 -4.43
N GLN A 122 2.77 -4.21 -4.07
CA GLN A 122 2.32 -2.91 -4.59
C GLN A 122 2.70 -2.76 -6.06
N ASN A 123 1.74 -2.30 -6.88
CA ASN A 123 1.89 -2.12 -8.33
C ASN A 123 2.67 -3.29 -8.96
N LEU A 124 2.09 -4.49 -8.89
CA LEU A 124 2.64 -5.66 -9.59
C LEU A 124 2.77 -5.31 -11.07
N VAL A 125 3.99 -5.41 -11.60
CA VAL A 125 4.26 -5.03 -12.98
C VAL A 125 4.44 -6.25 -13.87
N PHE A 126 5.08 -7.32 -13.37
CA PHE A 126 5.35 -8.50 -14.18
C PHE A 126 5.47 -9.79 -13.35
N GLN A 127 5.06 -10.92 -13.93
CA GLN A 127 5.23 -12.25 -13.36
C GLN A 127 5.69 -13.26 -14.41
N TRP A 128 6.57 -14.17 -14.01
CA TRP A 128 7.04 -15.28 -14.84
C TRP A 128 7.22 -16.54 -14.00
N LEU A 129 6.77 -17.68 -14.53
CA LEU A 129 6.91 -18.98 -13.88
C LEU A 129 7.95 -19.83 -14.63
N ASP A 130 8.96 -20.29 -13.91
CA ASP A 130 9.92 -21.25 -14.42
C ASP A 130 9.26 -22.64 -14.59
N SER A 131 9.49 -23.27 -15.75
CA SER A 131 9.01 -24.63 -16.02
C SER A 131 9.83 -25.70 -15.29
N ASN A 132 11.04 -25.36 -14.81
CA ASN A 132 11.90 -26.25 -14.01
C ASN A 132 12.57 -25.45 -12.88
N PRO A 133 11.86 -25.21 -11.76
CA PRO A 133 12.25 -24.24 -10.75
C PRO A 133 13.51 -24.63 -9.98
N ASN A 134 14.39 -23.65 -9.75
CA ASN A 134 15.56 -23.80 -8.90
C ASN A 134 15.20 -23.44 -7.44
N CYS A 135 14.75 -24.44 -6.69
CA CYS A 135 14.33 -24.29 -5.30
C CYS A 135 15.47 -24.17 -4.28
N SER A 136 16.74 -24.24 -4.72
CA SER A 136 17.90 -24.11 -3.83
C SER A 136 18.37 -22.67 -3.63
N VAL A 137 17.75 -21.71 -4.33
CA VAL A 137 18.18 -20.29 -4.34
C VAL A 137 17.91 -19.62 -3.00
N GLN A 138 18.93 -19.06 -2.36
CA GLN A 138 18.80 -18.48 -1.02
C GLN A 138 19.46 -17.10 -0.85
N TYR A 139 20.53 -16.79 -1.56
CA TYR A 139 21.28 -15.55 -1.41
C TYR A 139 20.90 -14.54 -2.49
N VAL A 140 20.79 -13.28 -2.09
CA VAL A 140 20.49 -12.15 -2.98
C VAL A 140 21.75 -11.32 -3.19
N GLY A 141 22.17 -11.21 -4.45
CA GLY A 141 23.30 -10.40 -4.91
C GLY A 141 22.81 -9.12 -5.56
N LEU A 142 23.34 -7.99 -5.10
CA LEU A 142 23.07 -6.67 -5.70
C LEU A 142 24.13 -6.40 -6.75
N SER A 143 23.74 -6.30 -8.02
CA SER A 143 24.69 -6.25 -9.13
C SER A 143 24.43 -5.07 -10.06
N SER A 144 25.42 -4.78 -10.89
CA SER A 144 25.39 -3.75 -11.90
C SER A 144 25.91 -4.34 -13.20
N TRP A 145 25.22 -4.08 -14.31
CA TRP A 145 25.66 -4.55 -15.62
C TRP A 145 26.71 -3.61 -16.22
N ASP A 146 26.33 -2.46 -16.79
CA ASP A 146 27.24 -1.57 -17.51
C ASP A 146 27.59 -0.26 -16.78
N ARG A 147 26.81 0.13 -15.77
CA ARG A 147 26.95 1.40 -15.04
C ARG A 147 26.67 1.26 -13.56
N HIS A 148 27.35 2.06 -12.76
CA HIS A 148 27.18 2.08 -11.30
C HIS A 148 25.71 2.17 -10.89
N VAL A 149 25.30 1.28 -9.98
CA VAL A 149 23.97 1.26 -9.39
C VAL A 149 24.07 1.59 -7.90
N GLY A 150 23.22 2.49 -7.44
CA GLY A 150 23.05 2.81 -6.03
C GLY A 150 21.89 2.01 -5.44
N TYR A 151 22.13 1.27 -4.37
CA TYR A 151 21.11 0.55 -3.60
C TYR A 151 20.98 1.13 -2.18
N ARG A 152 19.75 1.27 -1.68
CA ARG A 152 19.47 1.62 -0.28
C ARG A 152 18.19 0.93 0.18
N ASN A 153 17.92 0.94 1.49
CA ASN A 153 16.72 0.33 2.08
C ASN A 153 16.47 -1.11 1.58
N VAL A 154 17.54 -1.87 1.37
CA VAL A 154 17.45 -3.25 0.86
C VAL A 154 17.04 -4.13 2.02
N ASN A 155 15.83 -4.65 1.95
CA ASN A 155 15.25 -5.52 2.95
C ASN A 155 14.92 -6.85 2.28
N VAL A 156 15.55 -7.92 2.76
CA VAL A 156 15.09 -9.27 2.48
C VAL A 156 13.98 -9.56 3.47
N LEU A 157 12.78 -9.64 2.94
CA LEU A 157 11.60 -10.00 3.68
C LEU A 157 11.47 -11.52 3.56
N PRO A 158 11.30 -12.25 4.67
CA PRO A 158 10.90 -13.63 4.55
C PRO A 158 9.60 -13.63 3.75
N LEU A 159 9.56 -14.37 2.64
CA LEU A 159 8.30 -15.00 2.28
C LEU A 159 8.14 -16.02 3.39
N THR A 160 7.52 -15.61 4.49
CA THR A 160 6.90 -16.61 5.35
C THR A 160 6.09 -17.49 4.40
N GLN A 161 5.97 -18.78 4.72
CA GLN A 161 4.92 -19.64 4.17
C GLN A 161 3.52 -18.98 4.23
N ASN A 162 3.44 -17.82 4.88
CA ASN A 162 2.33 -16.96 5.09
C ASN A 162 2.19 -15.79 4.11
N HIS A 163 2.28 -16.00 2.79
CA HIS A 163 1.63 -15.06 1.84
C HIS A 163 0.48 -15.69 1.06
N ILE A 164 0.43 -17.03 0.99
CA ILE A 164 -0.85 -17.76 0.92
C ILE A 164 -1.49 -17.70 2.32
N SER A 165 -0.70 -17.65 3.39
CA SER A 165 -1.17 -17.55 4.79
C SER A 165 -1.22 -16.15 5.43
N LEU A 166 -0.82 -15.05 4.80
CA LEU A 166 -1.25 -13.69 5.21
C LEU A 166 -2.72 -13.46 4.81
N TRP A 167 -3.21 -14.34 3.94
CA TRP A 167 -4.63 -14.59 3.68
C TRP A 167 -5.17 -15.85 4.37
N LYS A 168 -4.37 -16.55 5.19
CA LYS A 168 -4.86 -17.55 6.17
C LYS A 168 -4.91 -16.98 7.60
N HIS A 169 -4.29 -15.83 7.90
CA HIS A 169 -4.62 -15.04 9.11
C HIS A 169 -5.90 -14.21 8.93
N VAL A 170 -6.55 -14.41 7.80
CA VAL A 170 -7.94 -14.06 7.53
C VAL A 170 -8.88 -15.06 8.24
N ASP A 171 -8.36 -16.14 8.84
CA ASP A 171 -9.16 -16.98 9.74
C ASP A 171 -8.34 -17.52 10.92
N CYS A 172 -8.97 -17.57 12.09
CA CYS A 172 -8.46 -17.97 13.40
C CYS A 172 -7.31 -17.14 13.99
N GLY A 173 -7.69 -16.20 14.87
CA GLY A 173 -6.81 -15.75 15.94
C GLY A 173 -6.38 -16.93 16.83
N GLU A 174 -5.17 -16.83 17.37
CA GLU A 174 -4.74 -17.65 18.51
C GLU A 174 -5.70 -17.39 19.69
N TYR A 175 -6.78 -18.17 19.78
CA TYR A 175 -7.51 -18.37 21.02
C TYR A 175 -6.73 -19.42 21.81
N GLU A 176 -6.04 -18.98 22.86
CA GLU A 176 -5.66 -19.89 23.94
C GLU A 176 -6.96 -20.41 24.60
N GLY A 177 -7.45 -21.55 24.12
CA GLY A 177 -8.52 -22.30 24.78
C GLY A 177 -9.52 -22.99 23.85
N VAL A 178 -9.27 -24.29 23.60
CA VAL A 178 -10.23 -25.38 23.34
C VAL A 178 -10.94 -25.42 21.96
N ASP A 179 -10.44 -26.24 21.02
CA ASP A 179 -11.00 -27.56 20.61
C ASP A 179 -10.21 -28.11 19.40
N ASP A 180 -9.63 -29.32 19.53
CA ASP A 180 -8.72 -29.98 18.57
C ASP A 180 -9.41 -30.44 17.23
N GLU A 181 -10.67 -30.07 16.96
CA GLU A 181 -11.41 -30.50 15.75
C GLU A 181 -11.34 -29.51 14.57
N LEU A 182 -10.90 -28.25 14.79
CA LEU A 182 -10.86 -27.22 13.74
C LEU A 182 -9.55 -27.19 12.91
N GLU A 183 -8.42 -27.64 13.47
CA GLU A 183 -7.12 -27.64 12.78
C GLU A 183 -7.05 -28.65 11.62
N GLU A 184 -7.85 -29.73 11.63
CA GLU A 184 -7.89 -30.69 10.52
C GLU A 184 -8.55 -30.12 9.25
N ASN A 185 -9.36 -29.06 9.33
CA ASN A 185 -10.11 -28.52 8.19
C ASN A 185 -9.33 -27.49 7.34
N LEU A 186 -8.36 -26.75 7.89
CA LEU A 186 -7.63 -25.71 7.13
C LEU A 186 -6.54 -26.26 6.20
N GLY A 187 -6.07 -27.49 6.43
CA GLY A 187 -5.12 -28.17 5.53
C GLY A 187 -5.71 -28.58 4.17
N HIS A 188 -7.04 -28.50 4.00
CA HIS A 188 -7.74 -28.98 2.81
C HIS A 188 -7.86 -27.97 1.66
N TYR A 189 -7.67 -26.67 1.89
CA TYR A 189 -7.89 -25.64 0.86
C TYR A 189 -6.86 -25.62 -0.27
N GLU A 190 -5.62 -26.06 -0.03
CA GLU A 190 -4.58 -26.15 -1.08
C GLU A 190 -4.87 -27.24 -2.14
N ASN A 191 -5.78 -28.17 -1.82
CA ASN A 191 -6.26 -29.22 -2.73
C ASN A 191 -7.74 -29.03 -3.14
N TRP A 192 -8.36 -27.87 -2.90
CA TRP A 192 -9.76 -27.65 -3.26
C TRP A 192 -9.88 -27.27 -4.74
N GLY A 193 -10.14 -28.26 -5.59
CA GLY A 193 -10.30 -28.11 -7.02
C GLY A 193 -11.32 -29.07 -7.60
N LEU A 194 -11.61 -28.92 -8.89
CA LEU A 194 -12.58 -29.78 -9.58
C LEU A 194 -12.15 -31.26 -9.54
N GLU A 195 -10.86 -31.53 -9.36
CA GLU A 195 -10.30 -32.88 -9.15
C GLU A 195 -10.98 -33.66 -8.01
N ASN A 196 -11.49 -33.00 -6.96
CA ASN A 196 -12.20 -33.66 -5.85
C ASN A 196 -13.56 -34.25 -6.27
N PHE A 197 -14.08 -33.83 -7.43
CA PHE A 197 -15.33 -34.33 -8.00
C PHE A 197 -15.09 -35.40 -9.09
N LEU A 198 -13.84 -35.76 -9.38
CA LEU A 198 -13.51 -36.81 -10.36
C LEU A 198 -13.97 -38.18 -9.84
N GLU A 199 -14.88 -38.84 -10.57
CA GLU A 199 -15.49 -40.12 -10.19
C GLU A 199 -16.14 -40.12 -8.79
N ASN A 200 -16.51 -38.94 -8.29
CA ASN A 200 -17.23 -38.78 -7.04
C ASN A 200 -18.74 -38.94 -7.28
N TRP A 201 -19.41 -39.64 -6.36
CA TRP A 201 -20.86 -39.83 -6.41
C TRP A 201 -21.64 -38.62 -5.88
N GLU A 202 -21.02 -37.82 -5.03
CA GLU A 202 -21.64 -36.61 -4.49
C GLU A 202 -21.90 -35.60 -5.62
N LEU A 203 -23.14 -35.11 -5.70
CA LEU A 203 -23.62 -34.17 -6.73
C LEU A 203 -23.59 -34.71 -8.18
N SER A 204 -23.24 -35.98 -8.39
CA SER A 204 -23.25 -36.60 -9.71
C SER A 204 -24.68 -36.75 -10.24
N ASP A 205 -24.88 -36.38 -11.51
CA ASP A 205 -26.17 -36.38 -12.21
C ASP A 205 -26.13 -37.23 -13.51
N VAL A 206 -24.99 -37.88 -13.78
CA VAL A 206 -24.77 -38.82 -14.88
C VAL A 206 -23.75 -39.89 -14.48
N PHE A 207 -23.89 -41.10 -15.00
CA PHE A 207 -22.86 -42.14 -14.86
C PHE A 207 -22.65 -42.97 -16.13
N PHE A 208 -21.43 -43.45 -16.33
CA PHE A 208 -21.03 -44.31 -17.44
C PHE A 208 -20.92 -45.75 -16.98
N ILE A 209 -21.45 -46.70 -17.76
CA ILE A 209 -21.25 -48.14 -17.55
C ILE A 209 -20.21 -48.62 -18.56
N VAL A 210 -19.01 -48.96 -18.08
CA VAL A 210 -17.81 -49.14 -18.92
C VAL A 210 -17.33 -50.58 -18.93
N GLY A 211 -16.98 -51.04 -20.13
CA GLY A 211 -16.35 -52.34 -20.36
C GLY A 211 -17.30 -53.53 -20.13
N LYS A 212 -16.75 -54.74 -20.28
CA LYS A 212 -17.50 -55.99 -20.07
C LYS A 212 -17.81 -56.29 -18.61
N GLU A 213 -17.14 -55.58 -17.69
CA GLU A 213 -17.32 -55.69 -16.25
C GLU A 213 -18.43 -54.77 -15.72
N GLU A 214 -19.09 -54.00 -16.60
CA GLU A 214 -20.19 -53.09 -16.28
C GLU A 214 -19.87 -52.14 -15.10
N LYS A 215 -18.63 -51.62 -15.06
CA LYS A 215 -18.21 -50.70 -14.00
C LYS A 215 -18.92 -49.36 -14.16
N ALA A 216 -19.64 -48.93 -13.13
CA ALA A 216 -20.27 -47.62 -13.06
C ALA A 216 -19.25 -46.54 -12.66
N VAL A 217 -19.21 -45.44 -13.42
CA VAL A 217 -18.32 -44.29 -13.20
C VAL A 217 -19.15 -43.00 -13.20
N PRO A 218 -19.30 -42.31 -12.06
CA PRO A 218 -20.11 -41.10 -11.97
C PRO A 218 -19.39 -39.87 -12.57
N ALA A 219 -20.17 -38.91 -13.03
CA ALA A 219 -19.70 -37.63 -13.55
C ALA A 219 -20.81 -36.56 -13.44
N HIS A 220 -20.52 -35.36 -13.95
CA HIS A 220 -21.35 -34.17 -13.81
C HIS A 220 -21.67 -33.56 -15.18
N LYS A 221 -22.96 -33.47 -15.55
CA LYS A 221 -23.43 -33.02 -16.88
C LYS A 221 -22.94 -31.63 -17.21
N VAL A 222 -23.09 -30.68 -16.28
CA VAL A 222 -22.68 -29.28 -16.51
C VAL A 222 -21.18 -29.17 -16.85
N ILE A 223 -20.32 -29.94 -16.17
CA ILE A 223 -18.87 -29.96 -16.40
C ILE A 223 -18.54 -30.59 -17.75
N LEU A 224 -19.16 -31.73 -18.04
CA LEU A 224 -18.95 -32.44 -19.31
C LEU A 224 -19.44 -31.59 -20.49
N ALA A 225 -20.62 -30.99 -20.38
CA ALA A 225 -21.22 -30.15 -21.40
C ALA A 225 -20.42 -28.86 -21.63
N ALA A 226 -19.86 -28.27 -20.58
CA ALA A 226 -18.96 -27.12 -20.71
C ALA A 226 -17.62 -27.47 -21.36
N SER A 227 -17.21 -28.75 -21.31
CA SER A 227 -15.97 -29.26 -21.93
C SER A 227 -16.13 -29.74 -23.37
N GLY A 228 -17.35 -29.73 -23.92
CA GLY A 228 -17.64 -30.14 -25.30
C GLY A 228 -18.68 -31.27 -25.43
N PHE A 229 -19.12 -31.91 -24.34
CA PHE A 229 -20.04 -33.06 -24.43
C PHE A 229 -21.47 -32.62 -24.80
N HIS A 230 -21.94 -32.94 -26.01
CA HIS A 230 -23.24 -32.49 -26.52
C HIS A 230 -24.38 -33.55 -26.49
N ASP A 231 -24.05 -34.81 -26.16
CA ASP A 231 -24.96 -35.96 -26.27
C ASP A 231 -26.16 -35.94 -25.29
N PHE A 232 -26.19 -35.01 -24.34
CA PHE A 232 -27.29 -34.88 -23.37
C PHE A 232 -28.61 -34.36 -23.95
N SER A 233 -28.59 -33.81 -25.17
CA SER A 233 -29.76 -33.17 -25.80
C SER A 233 -30.72 -34.15 -26.48
N SER A 234 -30.29 -35.40 -26.75
CA SER A 234 -31.06 -36.39 -27.52
C SER A 234 -31.65 -37.54 -26.71
N SER A 235 -31.20 -37.78 -25.48
CA SER A 235 -31.66 -38.90 -24.64
C SER A 235 -31.84 -38.43 -23.20
N HIS A 236 -33.05 -38.60 -22.64
CA HIS A 236 -33.34 -38.43 -21.20
C HIS A 236 -32.65 -39.49 -20.30
N GLU A 237 -31.61 -40.15 -20.79
CA GLU A 237 -30.91 -41.21 -20.07
C GLU A 237 -29.72 -40.60 -19.32
N ASP A 238 -29.76 -40.72 -17.99
CA ASP A 238 -28.67 -40.33 -17.09
C ASP A 238 -27.52 -41.37 -17.08
N VAL A 239 -27.60 -42.37 -17.97
CA VAL A 239 -26.75 -43.56 -18.02
C VAL A 239 -26.19 -43.77 -19.40
N PHE A 240 -24.86 -43.78 -19.53
CA PHE A 240 -24.18 -44.01 -20.81
C PHE A 240 -23.50 -45.37 -20.84
N HIS A 241 -23.93 -46.25 -21.74
CA HIS A 241 -23.33 -47.58 -21.91
C HIS A 241 -22.16 -47.54 -22.90
N LEU A 242 -20.96 -47.87 -22.43
CA LEU A 242 -19.71 -47.90 -23.20
C LEU A 242 -19.06 -49.30 -23.10
N GLN A 243 -19.66 -50.30 -23.75
CA GLN A 243 -19.20 -51.69 -23.69
C GLN A 243 -17.85 -51.93 -24.41
N ASP A 244 -17.53 -51.11 -25.42
CA ASP A 244 -16.32 -51.23 -26.25
C ASP A 244 -15.11 -50.42 -25.72
N VAL A 245 -15.30 -49.66 -24.63
CA VAL A 245 -14.28 -48.77 -24.06
C VAL A 245 -13.75 -49.38 -22.77
N SER A 246 -12.44 -49.32 -22.54
CA SER A 246 -11.85 -49.75 -21.26
C SER A 246 -11.95 -48.64 -20.22
N TYR A 247 -12.05 -49.02 -18.94
CA TYR A 247 -12.08 -48.06 -17.82
C TYR A 247 -10.90 -47.09 -17.87
N ALA A 248 -9.69 -47.56 -18.17
CA ALA A 248 -8.49 -46.72 -18.26
C ALA A 248 -8.61 -45.59 -19.31
N VAL A 249 -9.34 -45.83 -20.41
CA VAL A 249 -9.54 -44.81 -21.46
C VAL A 249 -10.59 -43.78 -21.03
N LEU A 250 -11.68 -44.21 -20.38
CA LEU A 250 -12.67 -43.26 -19.85
C LEU A 250 -12.07 -42.44 -18.70
N HIS A 251 -11.38 -43.08 -17.76
CA HIS A 251 -10.71 -42.41 -16.65
C HIS A 251 -9.78 -41.32 -17.15
N ALA A 252 -8.95 -41.60 -18.17
CA ALA A 252 -8.07 -40.60 -18.76
C ALA A 252 -8.81 -39.41 -19.40
N LEU A 253 -9.97 -39.65 -20.02
CA LEU A 253 -10.82 -38.57 -20.55
C LEU A 253 -11.37 -37.70 -19.42
N LEU A 254 -11.93 -38.31 -18.36
CA LEU A 254 -12.49 -37.59 -17.23
C LEU A 254 -11.39 -36.86 -16.43
N GLU A 255 -10.26 -37.51 -16.18
CA GLU A 255 -9.09 -36.92 -15.52
C GLU A 255 -8.62 -35.66 -16.27
N TYR A 256 -8.56 -35.71 -17.60
CA TYR A 256 -8.24 -34.54 -18.42
C TYR A 256 -9.26 -33.40 -18.27
N ILE A 257 -10.55 -33.73 -18.22
CA ILE A 257 -11.62 -32.73 -18.05
C ILE A 257 -11.56 -32.07 -16.67
N TYR A 258 -11.39 -32.85 -15.61
CA TYR A 258 -11.49 -32.39 -14.22
C TYR A 258 -10.19 -31.77 -13.70
N THR A 259 -9.04 -32.20 -14.22
CA THR A 259 -7.72 -31.76 -13.73
C THR A 259 -6.90 -30.98 -14.78
N GLY A 260 -7.33 -31.00 -16.05
CA GLY A 260 -6.58 -30.41 -17.16
C GLY A 260 -5.36 -31.24 -17.60
N ARG A 261 -5.08 -32.38 -16.96
CA ARG A 261 -3.98 -33.28 -17.32
C ARG A 261 -4.43 -34.75 -17.26
N THR A 262 -3.75 -35.61 -18.00
CA THR A 262 -3.95 -37.06 -17.87
C THR A 262 -2.71 -37.85 -18.29
N MET A 263 -2.55 -39.04 -17.71
CA MET A 263 -1.49 -40.00 -18.04
C MET A 263 -2.10 -41.25 -18.68
N ILE A 264 -1.75 -41.55 -19.93
CA ILE A 264 -2.26 -42.74 -20.61
C ILE A 264 -1.16 -43.52 -21.36
N PRO A 265 -1.15 -44.86 -21.36
CA PRO A 265 -0.25 -45.64 -22.19
C PRO A 265 -0.41 -45.32 -23.69
N GLU A 266 0.69 -45.31 -24.44
CA GLU A 266 0.69 -45.10 -25.89
C GLU A 266 -0.30 -46.02 -26.63
N SER A 267 -0.44 -47.28 -26.19
CA SER A 267 -1.35 -48.28 -26.77
C SER A 267 -2.81 -47.84 -26.74
N HIS A 268 -3.20 -47.00 -25.78
CA HIS A 268 -4.57 -46.54 -25.60
C HIS A 268 -4.82 -45.13 -26.15
N LEU A 269 -3.79 -44.45 -26.66
CA LEU A 269 -3.88 -43.08 -27.18
C LEU A 269 -4.85 -42.95 -28.37
N SER A 270 -4.89 -43.95 -29.24
CA SER A 270 -5.84 -43.99 -30.36
C SER A 270 -7.29 -44.16 -29.90
N SER A 271 -7.50 -45.00 -28.87
CA SER A 271 -8.82 -45.20 -28.25
C SER A 271 -9.29 -43.94 -27.51
N LEU A 272 -8.39 -43.27 -26.79
CA LEU A 272 -8.67 -41.98 -26.14
C LEU A 272 -9.05 -40.92 -27.16
N LYS A 273 -8.32 -40.81 -28.29
CA LYS A 273 -8.67 -39.91 -29.38
C LYS A 273 -10.08 -40.19 -29.93
N ALA A 274 -10.40 -41.47 -30.20
CA ALA A 274 -11.70 -41.85 -30.73
C ALA A 274 -12.84 -41.51 -29.76
N LEU A 275 -12.64 -41.76 -28.46
CA LEU A 275 -13.60 -41.41 -27.41
C LEU A 275 -13.76 -39.90 -27.26
N SER A 276 -12.66 -39.16 -27.28
CA SER A 276 -12.66 -37.69 -27.20
C SER A 276 -13.36 -37.07 -28.40
N LEU A 277 -13.23 -37.66 -29.59
CA LEU A 277 -13.94 -37.23 -30.80
C LEU A 277 -15.44 -37.53 -30.70
N ARG A 278 -15.82 -38.69 -30.18
CA ARG A 278 -17.23 -39.06 -29.96
C ARG A 278 -17.94 -38.06 -29.05
N PHE A 279 -17.26 -37.59 -28.01
CA PHE A 279 -17.80 -36.62 -27.06
C PHE A 279 -17.38 -35.17 -27.35
N GLU A 280 -16.83 -34.92 -28.54
CA GLU A 280 -16.45 -33.58 -29.04
C GLU A 280 -15.52 -32.76 -28.12
N VAL A 281 -14.69 -33.42 -27.31
CA VAL A 281 -13.62 -32.78 -26.50
C VAL A 281 -12.42 -32.47 -27.40
N MET A 282 -12.60 -31.48 -28.29
CA MET A 282 -11.68 -31.20 -29.40
C MET A 282 -10.28 -30.75 -28.95
N THR A 283 -10.15 -30.18 -27.75
CA THR A 283 -8.86 -29.83 -27.14
C THR A 283 -7.99 -31.07 -26.92
N LEU A 284 -8.58 -32.13 -26.39
CA LEU A 284 -7.92 -33.42 -26.19
C LEU A 284 -7.66 -34.14 -27.51
N VAL A 285 -8.60 -34.09 -28.47
CA VAL A 285 -8.41 -34.68 -29.81
C VAL A 285 -7.15 -34.13 -30.48
N LYS A 286 -6.98 -32.80 -30.51
CA LYS A 286 -5.81 -32.14 -31.09
C LYS A 286 -4.51 -32.57 -30.38
N LYS A 287 -4.53 -32.65 -29.04
CA LYS A 287 -3.36 -33.08 -28.27
C LYS A 287 -2.99 -34.54 -28.50
N CYS A 288 -3.98 -35.42 -28.57
CA CYS A 288 -3.76 -36.81 -28.95
C CYS A 288 -3.18 -36.92 -30.37
N GLU A 289 -3.65 -36.13 -31.33
CA GLU A 289 -3.10 -36.08 -32.70
C GLU A 289 -1.63 -35.61 -32.72
N GLU A 290 -1.33 -34.51 -32.03
CA GLU A 290 0.04 -33.98 -31.89
C GLU A 290 0.99 -35.05 -31.34
N MET A 291 0.56 -35.78 -30.30
CA MET A 291 1.38 -36.82 -29.69
C MET A 291 1.54 -38.04 -30.61
N ILE A 292 0.46 -38.50 -31.26
CA ILE A 292 0.51 -39.61 -32.23
C ILE A 292 1.49 -39.28 -33.38
N GLU A 293 1.47 -38.06 -33.92
CA GLU A 293 2.40 -37.65 -34.98
C GLU A 293 3.86 -37.57 -34.48
N ARG A 294 4.09 -37.08 -33.26
CA ARG A 294 5.43 -37.10 -32.63
C ARG A 294 5.98 -38.52 -32.50
N PHE A 295 5.16 -39.49 -32.13
CA PHE A 295 5.57 -40.90 -32.04
C PHE A 295 5.89 -41.50 -33.42
N LYS A 296 5.14 -41.13 -34.47
CA LYS A 296 5.43 -41.56 -35.85
C LYS A 296 6.79 -41.08 -36.34
N LEU A 297 7.19 -39.85 -35.97
CA LEU A 297 8.46 -39.23 -36.39
C LEU A 297 9.68 -39.75 -35.61
N ASN A 298 9.52 -40.20 -34.36
CA ASN A 298 10.62 -40.55 -33.45
C ASN A 298 10.60 -42.01 -32.95
N LYS A 299 10.50 -42.99 -33.87
CA LYS A 299 10.48 -44.44 -33.55
C LYS A 299 11.67 -45.00 -32.75
N LYS A 300 12.78 -44.25 -32.59
CA LYS A 300 14.02 -44.74 -31.94
C LYS A 300 14.22 -44.31 -30.48
N LEU A 301 13.38 -43.42 -29.92
CA LEU A 301 13.63 -42.79 -28.60
C LEU A 301 12.71 -43.28 -27.47
N PHE A 302 11.67 -44.06 -27.78
CA PHE A 302 10.68 -44.47 -26.79
C PHE A 302 10.51 -45.99 -26.80
N ASN A 303 10.95 -46.65 -25.73
CA ASN A 303 10.67 -48.07 -25.49
C ASN A 303 9.16 -48.24 -25.27
N SER A 304 8.55 -49.23 -25.94
CA SER A 304 7.11 -49.51 -25.90
C SER A 304 6.62 -49.72 -24.47
N GLY A 305 5.69 -48.87 -24.01
CA GLY A 305 5.04 -49.00 -22.70
C GLY A 305 5.19 -47.80 -21.74
N LYS A 306 5.75 -46.66 -22.17
CA LYS A 306 5.74 -45.44 -21.35
C LYS A 306 4.36 -44.76 -21.37
N ASN A 307 3.90 -44.31 -20.21
CA ASN A 307 2.74 -43.44 -20.10
C ASN A 307 3.06 -42.08 -20.73
N VAL A 308 2.08 -41.53 -21.43
CA VAL A 308 2.13 -40.25 -22.11
C VAL A 308 1.37 -39.24 -21.26
N GLU A 309 2.06 -38.17 -20.85
CA GLU A 309 1.42 -37.03 -20.20
C GLU A 309 0.80 -36.12 -21.25
N ILE A 310 -0.48 -35.84 -21.09
CA ILE A 310 -1.22 -34.86 -21.89
C ILE A 310 -1.71 -33.78 -20.94
N SER A 311 -1.32 -32.53 -21.18
CA SER A 311 -1.75 -31.38 -20.40
C SER A 311 -2.44 -30.34 -21.27
N TYR A 312 -3.44 -29.68 -20.69
CA TYR A 312 -4.12 -28.52 -21.25
C TYR A 312 -3.23 -27.29 -21.07
N GLN A 313 -3.01 -26.56 -22.16
CA GLN A 313 -2.20 -25.35 -22.16
C GLN A 313 -3.10 -24.17 -22.54
N SER A 314 -3.47 -23.37 -21.54
CA SER A 314 -4.25 -22.16 -21.76
C SER A 314 -3.37 -21.08 -22.43
N SER A 315 -3.92 -20.42 -23.45
CA SER A 315 -3.23 -19.34 -24.18
C SER A 315 -3.42 -17.96 -23.54
N ARG A 316 -4.22 -17.86 -22.46
CA ARG A 316 -4.46 -16.61 -21.73
C ARG A 316 -3.42 -16.43 -20.62
N LEU A 317 -3.11 -15.16 -20.32
CA LEU A 317 -2.30 -14.76 -19.16
C LEU A 317 -2.81 -15.47 -17.90
N PRO A 318 -1.93 -15.83 -16.95
CA PRO A 318 -2.33 -16.63 -15.81
C PRO A 318 -3.30 -15.82 -14.92
N CYS A 319 -4.59 -16.14 -15.01
CA CYS A 319 -5.54 -15.79 -13.97
C CYS A 319 -5.20 -16.62 -12.71
N ILE A 320 -5.42 -16.02 -11.55
CA ILE A 320 -5.11 -16.59 -10.22
C ILE A 320 -5.97 -17.84 -9.94
N THR A 321 -7.09 -18.01 -10.66
CA THR A 321 -8.04 -19.10 -10.45
C THR A 321 -7.73 -20.33 -11.32
N VAL A 322 -7.75 -21.52 -10.70
CA VAL A 322 -7.58 -22.82 -11.42
C VAL A 322 -8.81 -23.09 -12.30
N PHE A 323 -9.99 -22.86 -11.75
CA PHE A 323 -11.27 -22.92 -12.48
C PHE A 323 -11.70 -21.50 -12.88
N PRO A 324 -12.26 -21.30 -14.08
CA PRO A 324 -12.40 -22.25 -15.19
C PRO A 324 -11.19 -22.29 -16.15
N TYR A 325 -10.20 -21.40 -15.98
CA TYR A 325 -9.24 -21.06 -17.03
C TYR A 325 -8.08 -22.05 -17.25
N ARG A 326 -7.76 -22.92 -16.28
CA ARG A 326 -6.73 -23.98 -16.42
C ARG A 326 -7.29 -25.33 -16.83
N LEU A 327 -8.60 -25.42 -17.03
CA LEU A 327 -9.31 -26.63 -17.44
C LEU A 327 -9.80 -26.49 -18.88
N PRO A 328 -10.12 -27.60 -19.58
CA PRO A 328 -10.69 -27.58 -20.91
C PRO A 328 -12.18 -27.17 -20.90
N ILE A 329 -12.55 -26.15 -20.12
CA ILE A 329 -13.91 -25.68 -19.90
C ILE A 329 -14.14 -24.39 -20.68
N ASP A 330 -15.20 -24.35 -21.49
CA ASP A 330 -15.62 -23.12 -22.17
C ASP A 330 -16.49 -22.25 -21.25
N VAL A 331 -15.88 -21.20 -20.72
CA VAL A 331 -16.54 -20.20 -19.85
C VAL A 331 -17.80 -19.61 -20.48
N LYS A 332 -17.84 -19.43 -21.80
CA LYS A 332 -19.03 -18.87 -22.47
C LYS A 332 -20.20 -19.82 -22.40
N ARG A 333 -19.95 -21.13 -22.51
CA ARG A 333 -20.98 -22.17 -22.37
C ARG A 333 -21.43 -22.28 -20.93
N LEU A 334 -20.50 -22.23 -19.98
CA LEU A 334 -20.83 -22.26 -18.56
C LEU A 334 -21.72 -21.08 -18.14
N ASN A 335 -21.40 -19.86 -18.58
CA ASN A 335 -22.24 -18.68 -18.38
C ASN A 335 -23.61 -18.79 -19.09
N HIS A 336 -23.65 -19.43 -20.27
CA HIS A 336 -24.91 -19.69 -20.96
C HIS A 336 -25.82 -20.62 -20.15
N PHE A 337 -25.28 -21.71 -19.59
CA PHE A 337 -26.04 -22.64 -18.74
C PHE A 337 -26.59 -21.96 -17.49
N CYS A 338 -25.81 -21.09 -16.85
CA CYS A 338 -26.31 -20.28 -15.72
C CYS A 338 -27.47 -19.35 -16.13
N SER A 339 -27.41 -18.78 -17.33
CA SER A 339 -28.42 -17.84 -17.82
C SER A 339 -29.72 -18.53 -18.28
N THR A 340 -29.61 -19.72 -18.90
CA THR A 340 -30.77 -20.48 -19.39
C THR A 340 -31.37 -21.40 -18.33
N GLY A 341 -30.56 -21.82 -17.35
CA GLY A 341 -30.91 -22.86 -16.37
C GLY A 341 -30.81 -24.28 -16.93
N GLU A 342 -30.08 -24.49 -18.03
CA GLU A 342 -29.78 -25.84 -18.51
C GLU A 342 -28.91 -26.58 -17.51
N TYR A 343 -29.27 -27.83 -17.19
CA TYR A 343 -28.61 -28.67 -16.18
C TYR A 343 -28.66 -28.16 -14.74
N SER A 344 -29.47 -27.13 -14.44
CA SER A 344 -29.61 -26.61 -13.08
C SER A 344 -30.28 -27.61 -12.15
N ASP A 345 -29.73 -27.78 -10.96
CA ASP A 345 -30.21 -28.68 -9.90
C ASP A 345 -30.61 -27.90 -8.62
N VAL A 346 -30.47 -26.57 -8.62
CA VAL A 346 -30.89 -25.69 -7.52
C VAL A 346 -31.40 -24.33 -8.01
N ASP A 347 -32.54 -23.91 -7.47
CA ASP A 347 -33.11 -22.57 -7.59
C ASP A 347 -32.76 -21.75 -6.33
N ILE A 348 -32.20 -20.56 -6.53
CA ILE A 348 -31.78 -19.65 -5.46
C ILE A 348 -32.81 -18.53 -5.29
N TYR A 349 -33.21 -18.30 -4.05
CA TYR A 349 -34.11 -17.22 -3.63
C TYR A 349 -33.42 -16.34 -2.58
N ILE A 350 -33.65 -15.03 -2.63
CA ILE A 350 -33.20 -14.08 -1.61
C ILE A 350 -34.44 -13.42 -0.99
N GLU A 351 -34.50 -13.41 0.34
CA GLU A 351 -35.60 -12.79 1.07
C GLU A 351 -35.73 -11.29 0.70
N GLY A 352 -36.94 -10.84 0.40
CA GLY A 352 -37.21 -9.47 -0.06
C GLY A 352 -37.06 -9.25 -1.58
N HIS A 353 -36.27 -10.06 -2.28
CA HIS A 353 -36.09 -9.98 -3.75
C HIS A 353 -36.80 -11.09 -4.53
N GLY A 354 -36.98 -12.28 -3.93
CA GLY A 354 -37.65 -13.42 -4.54
C GLY A 354 -36.69 -14.34 -5.31
N PHE A 355 -37.12 -14.86 -6.45
CA PHE A 355 -36.31 -15.76 -7.29
C PHE A 355 -35.14 -14.99 -7.93
N VAL A 356 -33.92 -15.51 -7.77
CA VAL A 356 -32.68 -14.85 -8.21
C VAL A 356 -32.06 -15.56 -9.40
N ALA A 357 -31.78 -16.86 -9.27
CA ALA A 357 -31.05 -17.60 -10.30
C ALA A 357 -31.34 -19.11 -10.25
N ARG A 358 -31.21 -19.76 -11.41
CA ARG A 358 -30.99 -21.21 -11.49
C ARG A 358 -29.49 -21.46 -11.49
N SER A 359 -29.02 -22.36 -10.64
CA SER A 359 -27.60 -22.63 -10.45
C SER A 359 -27.33 -24.14 -10.39
N HIS A 360 -26.06 -24.47 -10.23
CA HIS A 360 -25.52 -25.82 -10.24
C HIS A 360 -24.81 -26.08 -8.91
N LYS A 361 -25.26 -27.06 -8.13
CA LYS A 361 -24.71 -27.39 -6.81
C LYS A 361 -23.21 -27.68 -6.88
N ILE A 362 -22.75 -28.37 -7.93
CA ILE A 362 -21.31 -28.63 -8.13
C ILE A 362 -20.50 -27.34 -8.32
N ILE A 363 -21.00 -26.35 -9.07
CA ILE A 363 -20.27 -25.09 -9.29
C ILE A 363 -20.20 -24.30 -7.98
N LEU A 364 -21.33 -24.20 -7.26
CA LEU A 364 -21.35 -23.53 -5.97
C LEU A 364 -20.44 -24.22 -4.94
N GLY A 365 -20.49 -25.56 -4.87
CA GLY A 365 -19.66 -26.37 -3.96
C GLY A 365 -18.16 -26.30 -4.30
N LEU A 366 -17.82 -26.20 -5.58
CA LEU A 366 -16.43 -26.03 -6.03
C LEU A 366 -15.80 -24.76 -5.45
N TRP A 367 -16.57 -23.67 -5.33
CA TRP A 367 -16.05 -22.39 -4.84
C TRP A 367 -16.26 -22.16 -3.34
N SER A 368 -17.11 -22.96 -2.70
CA SER A 368 -17.56 -22.76 -1.33
C SER A 368 -17.74 -24.09 -0.61
N TYR A 369 -16.92 -24.30 0.42
CA TYR A 369 -17.09 -25.41 1.34
C TYR A 369 -18.44 -25.37 2.08
N PRO A 370 -18.93 -24.21 2.56
CA PRO A 370 -20.30 -24.08 3.08
C PRO A 370 -21.38 -24.58 2.12
N PHE A 371 -21.31 -24.24 0.82
CA PHE A 371 -22.25 -24.77 -0.17
C PHE A 371 -22.12 -26.28 -0.35
N THR A 372 -20.90 -26.81 -0.38
CA THR A 372 -20.69 -28.26 -0.45
C THR A 372 -21.36 -28.98 0.72
N LYS A 373 -21.19 -28.47 1.95
CA LYS A 373 -21.84 -29.04 3.14
C LYS A 373 -23.36 -28.88 3.13
N MET A 374 -23.88 -27.76 2.62
CA MET A 374 -25.32 -27.52 2.46
C MET A 374 -25.97 -28.51 1.49
N PHE A 375 -25.28 -28.87 0.40
CA PHE A 375 -25.81 -29.78 -0.61
C PHE A 375 -25.53 -31.25 -0.35
N THR A 376 -24.67 -31.56 0.62
CA THR A 376 -24.30 -32.94 1.00
C THR A 376 -24.67 -33.21 2.47
N ASN A 377 -24.23 -34.35 3.01
CA ASN A 377 -24.30 -34.68 4.45
C ASN A 377 -25.70 -34.62 5.11
N GLY A 378 -26.79 -34.80 4.34
CA GLY A 378 -28.14 -34.98 4.89
C GLY A 378 -28.85 -33.69 5.36
N MET A 379 -28.34 -32.51 4.98
CA MET A 379 -29.04 -31.23 5.16
C MET A 379 -30.36 -31.20 4.37
N SER A 380 -31.32 -30.33 4.76
CA SER A 380 -32.62 -30.25 4.09
C SER A 380 -32.50 -29.83 2.60
N GLU A 381 -31.47 -29.05 2.32
CA GLU A 381 -31.07 -28.49 1.03
C GLU A 381 -30.45 -29.54 0.11
N SER A 382 -29.96 -30.66 0.65
CA SER A 382 -29.48 -31.79 -0.15
C SER A 382 -30.62 -32.42 -0.96
N ALA A 383 -31.80 -32.57 -0.34
CA ALA A 383 -33.00 -33.12 -0.97
C ALA A 383 -33.91 -32.06 -1.64
N SER A 384 -33.70 -30.78 -1.33
CA SER A 384 -34.44 -29.67 -1.92
C SER A 384 -33.80 -29.19 -3.24
N SER A 385 -34.64 -28.78 -4.18
CA SER A 385 -34.22 -28.02 -5.37
C SER A 385 -34.33 -26.51 -5.18
N LYS A 386 -34.66 -26.04 -3.97
CA LYS A 386 -34.81 -24.62 -3.65
C LYS A 386 -34.03 -24.26 -2.39
N VAL A 387 -33.27 -23.18 -2.46
CA VAL A 387 -32.54 -22.59 -1.33
C VAL A 387 -32.92 -21.13 -1.19
N CYS A 388 -33.17 -20.69 0.05
CA CYS A 388 -33.53 -19.32 0.37
C CYS A 388 -32.49 -18.71 1.32
N PHE A 389 -31.85 -17.62 0.91
CA PHE A 389 -30.92 -16.86 1.74
C PHE A 389 -31.61 -15.67 2.39
N LYS A 390 -31.21 -15.39 3.63
CA LYS A 390 -31.66 -14.24 4.43
C LYS A 390 -30.49 -13.30 4.64
N ASP A 391 -30.79 -12.00 4.79
CA ASP A 391 -29.80 -10.95 5.09
C ASP A 391 -28.64 -10.84 4.06
N VAL A 392 -28.90 -11.21 2.80
CA VAL A 392 -27.93 -11.14 1.70
C VAL A 392 -28.30 -10.02 0.72
N CYS A 393 -27.34 -9.16 0.38
CA CYS A 393 -27.50 -8.17 -0.68
C CYS A 393 -27.58 -8.85 -2.05
N PHE A 394 -28.66 -8.58 -2.79
CA PHE A 394 -28.91 -9.16 -4.11
C PHE A 394 -27.82 -8.83 -5.12
N GLU A 395 -27.36 -7.58 -5.15
CA GLU A 395 -26.33 -7.11 -6.06
C GLU A 395 -24.99 -7.79 -5.79
N ALA A 396 -24.57 -7.85 -4.52
CA ALA A 396 -23.35 -8.53 -4.11
C ALA A 396 -23.40 -10.04 -4.41
N PHE A 397 -24.55 -10.69 -4.15
CA PHE A 397 -24.73 -12.11 -4.46
C PHE A 397 -24.66 -12.39 -5.96
N SER A 398 -25.26 -11.51 -6.77
CA SER A 398 -25.21 -11.65 -8.23
C SER A 398 -23.78 -11.55 -8.75
N ILE A 399 -22.95 -10.65 -8.20
CA ILE A 399 -21.53 -10.53 -8.56
C ILE A 399 -20.75 -11.76 -8.10
N MET A 400 -20.99 -12.25 -6.89
CA MET A 400 -20.37 -13.49 -6.39
C MET A 400 -20.71 -14.69 -7.29
N LEU A 401 -21.97 -14.80 -7.73
CA LEU A 401 -22.40 -15.86 -8.63
C LEU A 401 -21.74 -15.73 -10.01
N ASP A 402 -21.72 -14.52 -10.60
CA ASP A 402 -21.00 -14.23 -11.84
C ASP A 402 -19.51 -14.61 -11.73
N PHE A 403 -18.87 -14.34 -10.58
CA PHE A 403 -17.49 -14.73 -10.31
C PHE A 403 -17.32 -16.25 -10.27
N MET A 404 -18.24 -17.02 -9.67
CA MET A 404 -18.16 -18.49 -9.62
C MET A 404 -18.23 -19.14 -11.00
N TYR A 405 -18.95 -18.55 -11.95
CA TYR A 405 -19.08 -19.08 -13.32
C TYR A 405 -18.04 -18.50 -14.28
N GLY A 406 -17.68 -17.22 -14.10
CA GLY A 406 -16.77 -16.49 -14.98
C GLY A 406 -15.32 -16.46 -14.52
N GLY A 407 -15.04 -16.65 -13.23
CA GLY A 407 -13.70 -16.51 -12.64
C GLY A 407 -13.15 -15.07 -12.64
N GLU A 408 -13.97 -14.07 -12.97
CA GLU A 408 -13.58 -12.65 -13.02
C GLU A 408 -14.65 -11.82 -12.30
N VAL A 409 -14.21 -10.89 -11.45
CA VAL A 409 -15.10 -9.95 -10.72
C VAL A 409 -15.53 -8.78 -11.61
N TYR A 410 -14.65 -8.37 -12.53
CA TYR A 410 -14.82 -7.17 -13.36
C TYR A 410 -15.09 -7.54 -14.81
N LYS A 411 -16.20 -7.04 -15.35
CA LYS A 411 -16.35 -6.86 -16.81
C LYS A 411 -15.70 -5.50 -17.14
N GLU A 412 -14.98 -5.40 -18.26
CA GLU A 412 -13.99 -4.35 -18.62
C GLU A 412 -14.39 -2.86 -18.45
N ASP A 413 -15.60 -2.53 -17.99
CA ASP A 413 -16.12 -1.15 -17.84
C ASP A 413 -16.85 -0.83 -16.51
N SER A 414 -16.90 -1.73 -15.51
CA SER A 414 -17.68 -1.50 -14.28
C SER A 414 -16.81 -1.21 -13.05
N VAL A 415 -16.79 0.04 -12.60
CA VAL A 415 -16.23 0.42 -11.28
C VAL A 415 -17.28 0.11 -10.21
N LEU A 416 -16.99 -0.80 -9.29
CA LEU A 416 -17.83 -1.04 -8.12
C LEU A 416 -17.71 0.14 -7.15
N VAL A 417 -18.83 0.53 -6.54
CA VAL A 417 -18.82 1.48 -5.41
C VAL A 417 -18.25 0.76 -4.19
N ASP A 418 -17.41 1.44 -3.38
CA ASP A 418 -16.77 0.86 -2.20
C ASP A 418 -17.75 0.14 -1.26
N THR A 419 -18.98 0.64 -1.14
CA THR A 419 -20.04 0.01 -0.33
C THR A 419 -20.45 -1.36 -0.85
N LEU A 420 -20.55 -1.53 -2.17
CA LEU A 420 -20.89 -2.80 -2.80
C LEU A 420 -19.71 -3.77 -2.74
N LEU A 421 -18.48 -3.25 -2.81
CA LEU A 421 -17.26 -4.03 -2.65
C LEU A 421 -17.10 -4.57 -1.22
N LEU A 422 -17.44 -3.78 -0.19
CA LEU A 422 -17.49 -4.24 1.20
C LEU A 422 -18.59 -5.30 1.41
N GLN A 423 -19.77 -5.13 0.83
CA GLN A 423 -20.83 -6.13 0.87
C GLN A 423 -20.42 -7.45 0.20
N LEU A 424 -19.73 -7.35 -0.94
CA LEU A 424 -19.18 -8.51 -1.65
C LEU A 424 -18.09 -9.22 -0.84
N LEU A 425 -17.22 -8.45 -0.18
CA LEU A 425 -16.19 -8.98 0.71
C LEU A 425 -16.80 -9.83 1.84
N PHE A 426 -17.81 -9.30 2.52
CA PHE A 426 -18.51 -10.02 3.59
C PHE A 426 -19.26 -11.24 3.09
N LEU A 427 -19.84 -11.14 1.90
CA LEU A 427 -20.51 -12.29 1.31
C LEU A 427 -19.51 -13.39 0.95
N ALA A 428 -18.35 -13.02 0.41
CA ALA A 428 -17.27 -13.95 0.11
C ALA A 428 -16.74 -14.62 1.38
N ASP A 429 -16.61 -13.87 2.48
CA ASP A 429 -16.26 -14.40 3.80
C ASP A 429 -17.33 -15.38 4.33
N GLN A 430 -18.59 -14.94 4.37
CA GLN A 430 -19.74 -15.73 4.85
C GLN A 430 -19.87 -17.08 4.12
N PHE A 431 -19.65 -17.10 2.81
CA PHE A 431 -19.73 -18.32 2.00
C PHE A 431 -18.37 -18.99 1.78
N GLY A 432 -17.29 -18.51 2.39
CA GLY A 432 -15.95 -19.13 2.29
C GLY A 432 -15.37 -19.14 0.87
N VAL A 433 -15.69 -18.14 0.05
CA VAL A 433 -15.20 -17.98 -1.32
C VAL A 433 -13.85 -17.25 -1.29
N THR A 434 -12.80 -17.97 -0.91
CA THR A 434 -11.49 -17.38 -0.56
C THR A 434 -10.87 -16.54 -1.69
N LEU A 435 -10.96 -16.98 -2.94
CA LEU A 435 -10.38 -16.25 -4.07
C LEU A 435 -11.13 -14.95 -4.38
N LEU A 436 -12.45 -14.92 -4.18
CA LEU A 436 -13.24 -13.70 -4.31
C LEU A 436 -12.93 -12.73 -3.18
N HIS A 437 -12.87 -13.24 -1.95
CA HIS A 437 -12.43 -12.46 -0.79
C HIS A 437 -11.05 -11.82 -1.05
N GLN A 438 -10.14 -12.58 -1.68
CA GLN A 438 -8.82 -12.12 -2.08
C GLN A 438 -8.85 -10.93 -3.05
N GLU A 439 -9.58 -11.05 -4.15
CA GLU A 439 -9.69 -9.97 -5.11
C GLU A 439 -10.42 -8.74 -4.53
N CYS A 440 -11.41 -8.93 -3.67
CA CYS A 440 -12.13 -7.84 -3.01
C CYS A 440 -11.20 -7.01 -2.12
N CYS A 441 -10.46 -7.67 -1.24
CA CYS A 441 -9.48 -7.02 -0.36
C CYS A 441 -8.39 -6.30 -1.15
N LYS A 442 -7.84 -6.93 -2.19
CA LYS A 442 -6.84 -6.30 -3.05
C LYS A 442 -7.37 -5.01 -3.67
N THR A 443 -8.58 -5.06 -4.22
CA THR A 443 -9.20 -3.89 -4.85
C THR A 443 -9.48 -2.79 -3.83
N LEU A 444 -9.98 -3.13 -2.64
CA LEU A 444 -10.17 -2.17 -1.56
C LEU A 444 -8.86 -1.47 -1.21
N LEU A 445 -7.77 -2.22 -1.08
CA LEU A 445 -6.44 -1.67 -0.78
C LEU A 445 -5.92 -0.76 -1.90
N GLU A 446 -6.19 -1.08 -3.17
CA GLU A 446 -5.82 -0.24 -4.33
C GLU A 446 -6.64 1.06 -4.41
N HIS A 447 -7.89 1.04 -3.93
CA HIS A 447 -8.79 2.20 -3.89
C HIS A 447 -8.77 2.97 -2.56
N LEU A 448 -7.91 2.58 -1.60
CA LEU A 448 -7.82 3.28 -0.32
C LEU A 448 -7.39 4.74 -0.51
N ALA A 449 -8.30 5.65 -0.17
CA ALA A 449 -8.09 7.09 -0.19
C ALA A 449 -8.32 7.68 1.20
N GLU A 450 -7.80 8.87 1.46
CA GLU A 450 -7.92 9.56 2.75
C GLU A 450 -9.41 9.72 3.19
N ASP A 451 -10.31 9.89 2.22
CA ASP A 451 -11.76 10.04 2.46
C ASP A 451 -12.48 8.70 2.73
N SER A 452 -11.99 7.58 2.22
CA SER A 452 -12.65 6.26 2.33
C SER A 452 -12.16 5.43 3.52
N VAL A 453 -11.01 5.77 4.09
CA VAL A 453 -10.38 5.04 5.23
C VAL A 453 -11.31 4.91 6.42
N CYS A 454 -12.02 5.97 6.82
CA CYS A 454 -12.83 5.94 8.04
C CYS A 454 -14.11 5.10 7.91
N PRO A 455 -14.92 5.24 6.84
CA PRO A 455 -16.06 4.34 6.61
C PRO A 455 -15.65 2.87 6.47
N ILE A 456 -14.51 2.61 5.82
CA ILE A 456 -13.98 1.24 5.69
C ILE A 456 -13.62 0.69 7.07
N LEU A 457 -12.88 1.43 7.90
CA LEU A 457 -12.49 1.01 9.25
C LEU A 457 -13.67 0.64 10.15
N GLN A 458 -14.75 1.41 10.12
CA GLN A 458 -15.96 1.13 10.91
C GLN A 458 -16.59 -0.22 10.58
N VAL A 459 -16.38 -0.68 9.35
CA VAL A 459 -17.04 -1.86 8.80
C VAL A 459 -16.11 -3.08 8.92
N VAL A 460 -14.81 -2.90 8.70
CA VAL A 460 -13.84 -4.01 8.74
C VAL A 460 -13.37 -4.37 10.15
N SER A 461 -13.45 -3.47 11.14
CA SER A 461 -12.99 -3.75 12.52
C SER A 461 -13.72 -4.93 13.17
N SER A 462 -14.99 -5.15 12.80
CA SER A 462 -15.79 -6.24 13.33
C SER A 462 -15.54 -7.60 12.65
N VAL A 463 -14.67 -7.66 11.64
CA VAL A 463 -14.51 -8.83 10.77
C VAL A 463 -13.07 -9.35 10.84
N PRO A 464 -12.82 -10.51 11.50
CA PRO A 464 -11.47 -11.06 11.70
C PRO A 464 -10.69 -11.27 10.40
N SER A 465 -11.40 -11.65 9.33
CA SER A 465 -10.84 -11.85 8.00
C SER A 465 -10.28 -10.59 7.34
N CYS A 466 -10.62 -9.41 7.87
CA CYS A 466 -10.20 -8.14 7.30
C CYS A 466 -9.05 -7.46 8.07
N LYS A 467 -8.36 -8.16 8.98
CA LYS A 467 -7.31 -7.58 9.83
C LYS A 467 -6.20 -6.85 9.07
N LEU A 468 -5.78 -7.37 7.91
CA LEU A 468 -4.78 -6.71 7.08
C LEU A 468 -5.28 -5.35 6.53
N ILE A 469 -6.56 -5.28 6.16
CA ILE A 469 -7.19 -4.03 5.72
C ILE A 469 -7.28 -3.08 6.91
N GLU A 470 -7.71 -3.57 8.08
CA GLU A 470 -7.78 -2.79 9.31
C GLU A 470 -6.42 -2.16 9.63
N GLU A 471 -5.35 -2.95 9.75
CA GLU A 471 -3.99 -2.47 10.05
C GLU A 471 -3.49 -1.45 9.01
N THR A 472 -3.80 -1.68 7.73
CA THR A 472 -3.43 -0.75 6.65
C THR A 472 -4.20 0.56 6.73
N CYS A 473 -5.48 0.50 7.06
CA CYS A 473 -6.33 1.66 7.24
C CYS A 473 -5.96 2.45 8.50
N GLU A 474 -5.69 1.78 9.62
CA GLU A 474 -5.18 2.39 10.86
C GLU A 474 -3.89 3.15 10.59
N ARG A 475 -2.96 2.54 9.84
CA ARG A 475 -1.71 3.18 9.42
C ARG A 475 -1.96 4.38 8.52
N ASN A 476 -2.86 4.27 7.53
CA ASN A 476 -3.18 5.37 6.63
C ASN A 476 -3.84 6.54 7.37
N PHE A 477 -4.78 6.24 8.27
CA PHE A 477 -5.38 7.23 9.17
C PHE A 477 -4.30 7.91 10.01
N SER A 478 -3.37 7.14 10.57
CA SER A 478 -2.29 7.68 11.40
C SER A 478 -1.35 8.62 10.62
N MET A 479 -1.01 8.28 9.37
CA MET A 479 -0.18 9.12 8.48
C MET A 479 -0.90 10.38 7.97
N HIS A 480 -2.22 10.44 8.05
CA HIS A 480 -3.03 11.57 7.58
C HIS A 480 -4.00 12.09 8.66
N PHE A 481 -3.64 11.92 9.94
CA PHE A 481 -4.53 12.11 11.08
C PHE A 481 -5.21 13.48 11.10
N ASP A 482 -4.47 14.55 10.81
CA ASP A 482 -5.01 15.91 10.75
C ASP A 482 -6.12 16.08 9.69
N TYR A 483 -5.95 15.43 8.53
CA TYR A 483 -6.97 15.45 7.48
C TYR A 483 -8.18 14.61 7.91
N CYS A 484 -7.97 13.36 8.31
CA CYS A 484 -9.04 12.43 8.66
C CYS A 484 -9.94 12.95 9.80
N THR A 485 -9.36 13.65 10.78
CA THR A 485 -10.11 14.23 11.92
C THR A 485 -10.78 15.57 11.60
N THR A 486 -10.42 16.22 10.49
CA THR A 486 -11.01 17.50 10.06
C THR A 486 -12.03 17.32 8.94
N ALA A 487 -11.77 16.39 8.01
CA ALA A 487 -12.60 16.15 6.83
C ALA A 487 -13.91 15.42 7.17
N SER A 488 -13.88 14.50 8.14
CA SER A 488 -15.06 13.75 8.57
C SER A 488 -15.15 13.64 10.11
N PHE A 489 -16.38 13.51 10.60
CA PHE A 489 -16.71 13.19 11.99
C PHE A 489 -16.94 11.68 12.21
N ASP A 490 -16.85 10.88 11.15
CA ASP A 490 -17.16 9.45 11.19
C ASP A 490 -16.22 8.68 12.12
N PHE A 491 -15.01 9.21 12.38
CA PHE A 491 -14.06 8.57 13.29
C PHE A 491 -14.58 8.45 14.72
N VAL A 492 -15.58 9.26 15.09
CA VAL A 492 -16.29 9.17 16.37
C VAL A 492 -17.01 7.82 16.55
N MET A 493 -17.40 7.16 15.45
CA MET A 493 -18.08 5.87 15.50
C MET A 493 -17.12 4.67 15.51
N LEU A 494 -15.80 4.90 15.46
CA LEU A 494 -14.83 3.82 15.59
C LEU A 494 -14.90 3.17 16.98
N GLU A 495 -14.44 1.93 17.05
CA GLU A 495 -14.28 1.20 18.31
C GLU A 495 -13.11 1.76 19.13
N GLU A 496 -13.17 1.58 20.46
CA GLU A 496 -12.13 2.06 21.38
C GLU A 496 -10.75 1.47 21.05
N ALA A 497 -10.70 0.18 20.70
CA ALA A 497 -9.47 -0.49 20.32
C ALA A 497 -8.84 0.12 19.06
N THR A 498 -9.62 0.23 17.97
CA THR A 498 -9.16 0.78 16.69
C THR A 498 -8.69 2.23 16.81
N PHE A 499 -9.45 3.09 17.51
CA PHE A 499 -9.02 4.48 17.71
C PHE A 499 -7.77 4.55 18.62
N GLY A 500 -7.68 3.70 19.63
CA GLY A 500 -6.49 3.54 20.48
C GLY A 500 -5.25 3.11 19.69
N ASN A 501 -5.40 2.20 18.73
CA ASN A 501 -4.32 1.74 17.84
C ASN A 501 -3.81 2.89 16.95
N ILE A 502 -4.72 3.67 16.37
CA ILE A 502 -4.38 4.86 15.57
C ILE A 502 -3.55 5.86 16.38
N LEU A 503 -3.97 6.20 17.61
CA LEU A 503 -3.26 7.16 18.47
C LEU A 503 -1.86 6.71 18.92
N GLN A 504 -1.66 5.40 19.01
CA GLN A 504 -0.40 4.78 19.42
C GLN A 504 0.51 4.40 18.24
N HIS A 505 -0.01 4.46 17.01
CA HIS A 505 0.71 4.01 15.83
C HIS A 505 2.04 4.79 15.64
N PRO A 506 3.17 4.12 15.33
CA PRO A 506 4.49 4.77 15.22
C PRO A 506 4.59 5.77 14.08
N ASP A 507 3.74 5.64 13.06
CA ASP A 507 3.63 6.57 11.93
C ASP A 507 2.60 7.71 12.16
N LEU A 508 2.09 7.92 13.38
CA LEU A 508 1.15 9.02 13.66
C LEU A 508 1.79 10.39 13.36
N THR A 509 1.23 11.11 12.39
CA THR A 509 1.68 12.45 11.99
C THR A 509 0.61 13.50 12.26
N VAL A 510 0.98 14.55 13.01
CA VAL A 510 0.10 15.66 13.39
C VAL A 510 0.84 17.00 13.33
N THR A 511 0.10 18.08 13.08
CA THR A 511 0.60 19.47 13.10
C THR A 511 0.96 19.92 14.52
N CYS A 512 0.15 19.58 15.51
CA CYS A 512 0.41 19.85 16.92
C CYS A 512 -0.34 18.87 17.83
N GLU A 513 0.13 18.71 19.08
CA GLU A 513 -0.54 17.84 20.07
C GLU A 513 -1.93 18.36 20.48
N GLU A 514 -2.24 19.64 20.24
CA GLU A 514 -3.57 20.19 20.46
C GLU A 514 -4.60 19.55 19.52
N ARG A 515 -4.19 19.14 18.30
CA ARG A 515 -5.05 18.37 17.39
C ARG A 515 -5.38 16.99 17.94
N VAL A 516 -4.40 16.30 18.52
CA VAL A 516 -4.59 14.99 19.16
C VAL A 516 -5.57 15.13 20.33
N LEU A 517 -5.38 16.14 21.19
CA LEU A 517 -6.28 16.42 22.30
C LEU A 517 -7.71 16.70 21.83
N ASN A 518 -7.88 17.57 20.84
CA ASN A 518 -9.20 17.92 20.30
C ASN A 518 -9.89 16.69 19.68
N ALA A 519 -9.15 15.85 18.95
CA ALA A 519 -9.69 14.61 18.38
C ALA A 519 -10.16 13.62 19.46
N ILE A 520 -9.39 13.46 20.54
CA ILE A 520 -9.76 12.60 21.69
C ILE A 520 -11.03 13.14 22.37
N LEU A 521 -11.10 14.45 22.63
CA LEU A 521 -12.28 15.06 23.24
C LEU A 521 -13.52 14.95 22.33
N LEU A 522 -13.34 15.08 21.03
CA LEU A 522 -14.41 14.92 20.04
C LEU A 522 -14.92 13.47 19.97
N TYR A 523 -14.00 12.50 19.96
CA TYR A 523 -14.31 11.08 20.04
C TYR A 523 -15.08 10.73 21.32
N CYS A 524 -14.59 11.15 22.48
CA CYS A 524 -15.21 10.83 23.77
C CYS A 524 -16.56 11.52 23.98
N SER A 525 -16.75 12.74 23.46
CA SER A 525 -18.02 13.49 23.60
C SER A 525 -19.09 13.12 22.56
N GLN A 526 -18.76 12.24 21.61
CA GLN A 526 -19.62 11.82 20.50
C GLN A 526 -20.27 12.98 19.71
N SER A 527 -19.61 14.14 19.70
CA SER A 527 -20.17 15.35 19.12
C SER A 527 -19.96 15.39 17.60
N LYS A 528 -20.96 15.86 16.85
CA LYS A 528 -20.89 16.10 15.40
C LYS A 528 -20.44 17.52 15.03
N GLU A 529 -19.89 18.26 15.99
CA GLU A 529 -19.35 19.60 15.78
C GLU A 529 -17.86 19.61 16.11
N LEU A 530 -17.04 20.29 15.30
CA LEU A 530 -15.64 20.55 15.59
C LEU A 530 -15.56 21.35 16.89
N ASN A 531 -15.32 20.64 18.00
CA ASN A 531 -15.16 21.23 19.31
C ASN A 531 -13.67 21.19 19.62
N ALA A 532 -13.01 22.33 19.56
CA ALA A 532 -11.77 22.48 20.28
C ALA A 532 -12.05 22.35 21.80
N TRP A 533 -10.99 22.12 22.58
CA TRP A 533 -11.11 21.91 24.02
C TRP A 533 -11.83 23.07 24.75
N ASP A 534 -11.83 24.27 24.19
CA ASP A 534 -12.54 25.46 24.67
C ASP A 534 -14.07 25.26 24.72
N ARG A 535 -14.67 24.69 23.68
CA ARG A 535 -16.12 24.41 23.63
C ARG A 535 -16.54 23.31 24.60
N VAL A 536 -15.68 22.31 24.81
CA VAL A 536 -15.93 21.27 25.82
C VAL A 536 -15.83 21.87 27.22
N ASP A 537 -14.89 22.79 27.43
CA ASP A 537 -14.73 23.53 28.67
C ASP A 537 -15.96 24.39 29.00
N GLU A 538 -16.58 25.01 27.98
CA GLU A 538 -17.84 25.75 28.13
C GLU A 538 -19.01 24.84 28.47
N LYS A 539 -19.11 23.66 27.83
CA LYS A 539 -20.16 22.67 28.16
C LYS A 539 -20.06 22.18 29.61
N LEU A 540 -18.84 22.02 30.12
CA LEU A 540 -18.57 21.64 31.51
C LEU A 540 -18.97 22.70 32.55
N LEU A 541 -19.26 23.95 32.15
CA LEU A 541 -19.86 24.93 33.08
C LEU A 541 -21.27 24.52 33.54
N ASN A 542 -22.02 23.87 32.64
CA ASN A 542 -23.45 23.61 32.82
C ASN A 542 -23.77 22.11 32.92
N SER A 543 -22.77 21.23 32.89
CA SER A 543 -22.95 19.77 32.83
C SER A 543 -21.76 19.04 33.46
N THR A 544 -21.97 17.80 33.91
CA THR A 544 -20.91 16.99 34.50
C THR A 544 -20.19 16.15 33.43
N PRO A 545 -18.93 15.70 33.67
CA PRO A 545 -18.20 14.84 32.74
C PRO A 545 -18.95 13.56 32.37
N GLU A 546 -19.67 12.96 33.31
CA GLU A 546 -20.45 11.74 33.08
C GLU A 546 -21.59 11.98 32.09
N LEU A 547 -22.17 13.18 32.08
CA LEU A 547 -23.25 13.54 31.16
C LEU A 547 -22.72 13.88 29.76
N ILE A 548 -21.49 14.40 29.66
CA ILE A 548 -20.88 14.81 28.39
C ILE A 548 -20.19 13.64 27.68
N PHE A 549 -19.47 12.79 28.42
CA PHE A 549 -18.67 11.71 27.87
C PHE A 549 -19.32 10.33 28.03
N GLY A 550 -20.35 10.20 28.87
CA GLY A 550 -21.09 8.95 29.07
C GLY A 550 -20.18 7.78 29.41
N GLU A 551 -20.34 6.68 28.67
CA GLU A 551 -19.56 5.45 28.84
C GLU A 551 -18.08 5.62 28.43
N ARG A 552 -17.76 6.60 27.58
CA ARG A 552 -16.40 6.88 27.07
C ARG A 552 -15.53 7.72 28.01
N LEU A 553 -16.02 8.03 29.22
CA LEU A 553 -15.21 8.74 30.23
C LEU A 553 -13.98 7.93 30.67
N LYS A 554 -14.11 6.59 30.75
CA LYS A 554 -12.97 5.71 31.04
C LYS A 554 -11.96 5.69 29.90
N SER A 555 -12.44 5.65 28.67
CA SER A 555 -11.63 5.72 27.45
C SER A 555 -10.89 7.05 27.36
N LEU A 556 -11.51 8.15 27.82
CA LEU A 556 -10.87 9.46 27.90
C LEU A 556 -9.64 9.40 28.82
N ASP A 557 -9.75 8.86 30.03
CA ASP A 557 -8.61 8.73 30.95
C ASP A 557 -7.45 7.93 30.34
N LEU A 558 -7.77 6.87 29.59
CA LEU A 558 -6.79 6.07 28.85
C LEU A 558 -6.10 6.90 27.75
N PHE A 559 -6.89 7.54 26.87
CA PHE A 559 -6.39 8.24 25.70
C PHE A 559 -5.66 9.54 26.03
N LEU A 560 -5.98 10.20 27.14
CA LEU A 560 -5.23 11.36 27.61
C LEU A 560 -3.75 11.03 27.81
N SER A 561 -3.42 9.79 28.22
CA SER A 561 -2.03 9.35 28.39
C SER A 561 -1.23 9.29 27.09
N PHE A 562 -1.92 9.30 25.94
CA PHE A 562 -1.32 9.32 24.62
C PHE A 562 -1.01 10.74 24.13
N VAL A 563 -1.57 11.78 24.73
CA VAL A 563 -1.26 13.19 24.39
C VAL A 563 0.08 13.59 25.00
N ARG A 564 0.95 14.20 24.19
CA ARG A 564 2.26 14.70 24.65
C ARG A 564 2.11 16.14 25.17
N PHE A 565 1.48 16.30 26.34
CA PHE A 565 1.19 17.61 26.94
C PHE A 565 2.43 18.51 27.10
N SER A 566 3.61 17.92 27.31
CA SER A 566 4.90 18.61 27.39
C SER A 566 5.28 19.38 26.11
N LEU A 567 4.68 19.03 24.96
CA LEU A 567 4.88 19.68 23.68
C LEU A 567 3.82 20.74 23.35
N LEU A 568 2.81 20.92 24.21
CA LEU A 568 1.84 22.00 24.06
C LEU A 568 2.47 23.35 24.43
N PRO A 569 2.02 24.47 23.80
CA PRO A 569 2.52 25.79 24.16
C PRO A 569 2.24 26.10 25.63
N HIS A 570 3.20 26.70 26.33
CA HIS A 570 3.07 27.05 27.74
C HIS A 570 1.83 27.92 28.04
N GLU A 571 1.49 28.85 27.14
CA GLU A 571 0.28 29.68 27.25
C GLU A 571 -1.02 28.85 27.16
N VAL A 572 -1.04 27.80 26.33
CA VAL A 572 -2.19 26.89 26.22
C VAL A 572 -2.28 26.04 27.49
N LEU A 573 -1.16 25.50 27.98
CA LEU A 573 -1.12 24.73 29.23
C LEU A 573 -1.62 25.54 30.44
N LYS A 574 -1.23 26.82 30.57
CA LYS A 574 -1.74 27.70 31.64
C LYS A 574 -3.24 27.98 31.53
N LYS A 575 -3.78 28.04 30.31
CA LYS A 575 -5.24 28.12 30.11
C LYS A 575 -5.92 26.80 30.49
N LEU A 576 -5.37 25.66 30.06
CA LEU A 576 -5.87 24.33 30.39
C LEU A 576 -5.85 24.06 31.89
N GLU A 577 -4.83 24.49 32.63
CA GLU A 577 -4.76 24.34 34.09
C GLU A 577 -5.94 25.03 34.80
N ARG A 578 -6.38 26.18 34.27
CA ARG A 578 -7.47 26.99 34.84
C ARG A 578 -8.86 26.59 34.31
N SER A 579 -8.90 25.66 33.37
CA SER A 579 -10.10 25.29 32.65
C SER A 579 -10.98 24.32 33.47
N ASN A 580 -12.27 24.25 33.16
CA ASN A 580 -13.20 23.31 33.78
C ASN A 580 -12.82 21.84 33.52
N LEU A 581 -12.19 21.50 32.39
CA LEU A 581 -11.61 20.17 32.15
C LEU A 581 -10.65 19.76 33.29
N SER A 582 -9.73 20.64 33.67
CA SER A 582 -8.80 20.43 34.79
C SER A 582 -9.48 20.39 36.16
N ARG A 583 -10.64 21.03 36.33
CA ARG A 583 -11.38 21.03 37.61
C ARG A 583 -12.16 19.75 37.82
N HIS A 584 -12.66 19.16 36.74
CA HIS A 584 -13.54 18.00 36.79
C HIS A 584 -12.84 16.68 36.46
N ILE A 585 -11.70 16.70 35.78
CA ILE A 585 -10.96 15.50 35.36
C ILE A 585 -9.56 15.51 36.01
N THR A 586 -9.39 14.70 37.05
CA THR A 586 -8.16 14.68 37.87
C THR A 586 -6.92 14.23 37.10
N THR A 587 -7.07 13.21 36.23
CA THR A 587 -6.01 12.69 35.36
C THR A 587 -5.50 13.78 34.42
N PHE A 588 -6.41 14.55 33.81
CA PHE A 588 -6.10 15.70 32.96
C PHE A 588 -5.29 16.76 33.70
N LEU A 589 -5.75 17.16 34.89
CA LEU A 589 -5.05 18.13 35.74
C LEU A 589 -3.63 17.67 36.09
N GLN A 590 -3.46 16.39 36.40
CA GLN A 590 -2.15 15.82 36.73
C GLN A 590 -1.19 15.91 35.55
N MET A 591 -1.63 15.54 34.34
CA MET A 591 -0.79 15.61 33.13
C MET A 591 -0.43 17.05 32.75
N VAL A 592 -1.37 18.00 32.87
CA VAL A 592 -1.12 19.43 32.61
C VAL A 592 -0.11 20.00 33.61
N LYS A 593 -0.27 19.71 34.91
CA LYS A 593 0.68 20.16 35.94
C LYS A 593 2.08 19.58 35.77
N GLU A 594 2.16 18.30 35.41
CA GLU A 594 3.43 17.65 35.08
C GLU A 594 4.12 18.34 33.90
N ALA A 595 3.38 18.64 32.84
CA ALA A 595 3.89 19.36 31.67
C ALA A 595 4.35 20.80 31.98
N ILE A 596 3.58 21.56 32.79
CA ILE A 596 3.97 22.91 33.23
C ILE A 596 5.25 22.85 34.06
N SER A 597 5.31 21.94 35.04
CA SER A 597 6.50 21.75 35.88
C SER A 597 7.73 21.37 35.04
N PHE A 598 7.56 20.50 34.05
CA PHE A 598 8.62 20.13 33.11
C PHE A 598 9.17 21.34 32.33
N LEU A 599 8.29 22.22 31.83
CA LEU A 599 8.70 23.40 31.07
C LEU A 599 9.34 24.49 31.94
N GLU A 600 8.89 24.64 33.19
CA GLU A 600 9.38 25.69 34.11
C GLU A 600 10.70 25.32 34.80
N PHE A 601 10.88 24.05 35.19
CA PHE A 601 12.02 23.63 36.02
C PHE A 601 13.05 22.79 35.27
N GLY A 602 12.68 22.13 34.17
CA GLY A 602 13.57 21.28 33.36
C GLY A 602 14.04 20.02 34.09
N PHE A 603 13.91 18.85 33.46
CA PHE A 603 14.41 17.60 34.05
C PHE A 603 15.95 17.52 34.00
N THR A 604 16.61 17.35 35.15
CA THR A 604 18.07 17.15 35.30
C THR A 604 18.40 15.66 35.48
N GLY A 605 18.05 14.81 34.51
CA GLY A 605 18.32 13.37 34.55
C GLY A 605 18.73 12.79 33.19
N PRO A 606 19.48 11.67 33.16
CA PRO A 606 20.04 11.08 31.93
C PRO A 606 19.00 10.39 31.00
N ASP A 607 17.72 10.37 31.36
CA ASP A 607 16.64 9.66 30.65
C ASP A 607 15.88 10.46 29.58
N LYS A 608 16.34 11.67 29.22
CA LYS A 608 15.67 12.55 28.23
C LYS A 608 15.45 11.86 26.87
N ASP A 609 16.35 10.97 26.46
CA ASP A 609 16.32 10.34 25.14
C ASP A 609 15.46 9.06 25.07
N LEU A 610 14.99 8.52 26.20
CA LEU A 610 14.29 7.22 26.24
C LEU A 610 12.76 7.34 26.38
N ASN A 611 12.23 8.48 26.84
CA ASN A 611 10.81 8.58 27.18
C ASN A 611 9.99 9.20 26.03
N VAL A 612 9.15 8.39 25.39
CA VAL A 612 8.36 8.72 24.18
C VAL A 612 7.47 9.97 24.36
N ARG A 613 7.09 10.28 25.60
CA ARG A 613 6.24 11.43 25.97
C ARG A 613 6.90 12.81 25.74
N PHE A 614 8.23 12.88 25.61
CA PHE A 614 8.96 14.14 25.39
C PHE A 614 9.57 14.24 23.99
N GLN A 615 9.41 13.20 23.17
CA GLN A 615 9.85 13.21 21.79
C GLN A 615 8.75 13.82 20.93
N HIS A 616 9.09 14.60 19.91
CA HIS A 616 8.10 15.03 18.91
C HIS A 616 7.59 13.83 18.11
N ARG A 617 6.33 13.87 17.69
CA ARG A 617 5.81 12.88 16.71
C ARG A 617 6.54 13.08 15.39
N ARG A 618 6.53 12.05 14.53
CA ARG A 618 6.91 12.24 13.13
C ARG A 618 6.01 13.33 12.58
N SER A 619 6.60 14.47 12.21
CA SER A 619 5.83 15.57 11.65
C SER A 619 5.68 15.33 10.15
N SER A 620 4.51 15.65 9.59
CA SER A 620 4.33 15.82 8.13
C SER A 620 5.21 16.97 7.58
N PHE A 621 5.87 17.71 8.47
CA PHE A 621 6.78 18.80 8.16
C PHE A 621 8.23 18.34 8.34
N ARG A 622 9.07 18.66 7.37
CA ARG A 622 10.52 18.52 7.45
C ARG A 622 11.09 19.59 8.37
N GLU A 623 11.85 19.16 9.37
CA GLU A 623 12.57 20.09 10.24
C GLU A 623 13.81 20.65 9.53
N LEU A 624 13.91 21.98 9.52
CA LEU A 624 14.98 22.78 8.96
C LEU A 624 15.66 23.52 10.12
N GLN A 625 16.70 22.91 10.70
CA GLN A 625 17.35 23.40 11.91
C GLN A 625 18.37 24.49 11.62
N PHE A 626 18.33 25.57 12.39
CA PHE A 626 19.41 26.55 12.42
C PHE A 626 20.63 25.95 13.11
N ILE A 627 21.77 25.94 12.42
CA ILE A 627 23.06 25.52 12.99
C ILE A 627 23.96 26.74 13.21
N CYS A 628 24.12 27.56 12.18
CA CYS A 628 24.91 28.79 12.24
C CYS A 628 24.56 29.76 11.11
N ASP A 629 25.00 31.01 11.27
CA ASP A 629 24.79 32.07 10.30
C ASP A 629 25.29 31.69 8.89
N GLY A 630 24.37 31.73 7.91
CA GLY A 630 24.69 31.46 6.50
C GLY A 630 24.89 29.98 6.16
N ASP A 631 24.38 29.07 7.00
CA ASP A 631 24.42 27.63 6.77
C ASP A 631 23.64 27.16 5.52
N SER A 632 23.34 25.88 5.44
CA SER A 632 22.65 25.27 4.30
C SER A 632 21.49 24.39 4.75
N ASN A 633 20.90 24.71 5.91
CA ASN A 633 19.81 23.94 6.50
C ASN A 633 18.47 24.68 6.51
N GLY A 634 18.45 25.93 6.06
CA GLY A 634 17.22 26.73 5.95
C GLY A 634 16.38 26.43 4.71
N LEU A 635 15.18 26.98 4.70
CA LEU A 635 14.14 26.75 3.70
C LEU A 635 14.54 27.23 2.31
N LEU A 636 15.11 28.43 2.19
CA LEU A 636 15.47 29.00 0.89
C LEU A 636 16.63 28.23 0.26
N TYR A 637 17.58 27.74 1.07
CA TYR A 637 18.54 26.75 0.62
C TYR A 637 17.86 25.45 0.16
N PHE A 638 16.97 24.90 0.99
CA PHE A 638 16.29 23.64 0.71
C PHE A 638 15.45 23.69 -0.57
N ALA A 639 14.67 24.77 -0.76
CA ALA A 639 13.94 25.05 -1.98
C ALA A 639 14.88 25.19 -3.19
N GLY A 640 16.05 25.82 -3.01
CA GLY A 640 17.08 25.93 -4.05
C GLY A 640 17.63 24.58 -4.51
N THR A 641 17.65 23.56 -3.64
CA THR A 641 18.01 22.18 -4.00
C THR A 641 16.87 21.36 -4.60
N SER A 642 15.75 22.00 -4.97
CA SER A 642 14.53 21.27 -5.35
C SER A 642 14.09 20.29 -4.26
N TYR A 643 14.05 20.77 -3.02
CA TYR A 643 13.69 19.98 -1.86
C TYR A 643 14.57 18.72 -1.67
N GLY A 644 15.84 18.82 -2.10
CA GLY A 644 16.86 17.77 -1.97
C GLY A 644 17.05 16.90 -3.21
N GLU A 645 16.30 17.14 -4.29
CA GLU A 645 16.38 16.36 -5.53
C GLU A 645 17.57 16.76 -6.43
N HIS A 646 18.00 18.02 -6.35
CA HIS A 646 18.96 18.61 -7.28
C HIS A 646 20.07 19.38 -6.57
N ARG A 647 21.15 19.67 -7.31
CA ARG A 647 22.16 20.63 -6.86
C ARG A 647 21.50 21.99 -6.68
N TRP A 648 22.00 22.74 -5.70
CA TRP A 648 21.47 24.05 -5.37
C TRP A 648 21.48 24.98 -6.59
N VAL A 649 20.32 25.52 -6.93
CA VAL A 649 20.09 26.61 -7.86
C VAL A 649 19.32 27.68 -7.10
N ASN A 650 19.54 28.96 -7.43
CA ASN A 650 18.81 30.05 -6.80
C ASN A 650 17.28 29.79 -6.88
N PRO A 651 16.56 29.74 -5.74
CA PRO A 651 15.16 29.32 -5.69
C PRO A 651 14.21 30.27 -6.43
N VAL A 652 14.60 31.54 -6.60
CA VAL A 652 13.86 32.52 -7.42
C VAL A 652 14.01 32.22 -8.91
N LEU A 653 15.19 31.74 -9.35
CA LEU A 653 15.41 31.36 -10.75
C LEU A 653 14.70 30.06 -11.11
N SER A 654 14.62 29.11 -10.18
CA SER A 654 13.86 27.86 -10.35
C SER A 654 12.35 28.03 -10.12
N LYS A 655 11.88 29.26 -9.84
CA LYS A 655 10.46 29.60 -9.58
C LYS A 655 9.82 28.80 -8.43
N ARG A 656 10.62 28.28 -7.49
CA ARG A 656 10.11 27.58 -6.30
C ARG A 656 9.73 28.55 -5.19
N VAL A 657 10.37 29.71 -5.15
CA VAL A 657 10.09 30.80 -4.21
C VAL A 657 9.97 32.10 -5.00
N SER A 658 9.05 32.97 -4.61
CA SER A 658 8.94 34.33 -5.13
C SER A 658 9.36 35.32 -4.06
N ILE A 659 10.15 36.34 -4.44
CA ILE A 659 10.59 37.39 -3.53
C ILE A 659 10.19 38.74 -4.13
N THR A 660 9.61 39.60 -3.31
CA THR A 660 9.19 40.96 -3.69
C THR A 660 9.71 41.97 -2.68
N ALA A 661 9.83 43.22 -3.11
CA ALA A 661 10.27 44.33 -2.29
C ALA A 661 9.24 45.47 -2.33
N SER A 662 9.33 46.38 -1.37
CA SER A 662 8.55 47.62 -1.36
C SER A 662 8.85 48.53 -2.56
N SER A 663 10.08 48.51 -3.08
CA SER A 663 10.49 49.26 -4.28
C SER A 663 10.49 48.41 -5.56
N PRO A 664 10.28 49.03 -6.74
CA PRO A 664 10.40 48.33 -8.02
C PRO A 664 11.77 47.70 -8.24
N VAL A 665 11.81 46.64 -9.05
CA VAL A 665 13.06 45.95 -9.42
C VAL A 665 14.01 46.95 -10.10
N SER A 666 15.25 46.99 -9.63
CA SER A 666 16.28 47.89 -10.12
C SER A 666 17.65 47.24 -10.03
N ARG A 667 18.71 47.94 -10.46
CA ARG A 667 20.09 47.48 -10.26
C ARG A 667 20.52 47.33 -8.79
N TYR A 668 19.74 47.87 -7.85
CA TYR A 668 19.98 47.81 -6.40
C TYR A 668 18.91 47.01 -5.65
N THR A 669 17.74 46.79 -6.26
CA THR A 669 16.63 46.00 -5.71
C THR A 669 16.43 44.78 -6.61
N ASP A 670 17.25 43.76 -6.42
CA ASP A 670 17.13 42.48 -7.14
C ASP A 670 16.73 41.36 -6.15
N PRO A 671 15.50 40.84 -6.23
CA PRO A 671 15.04 39.76 -5.36
C PRO A 671 15.92 38.50 -5.36
N LYS A 672 16.65 38.25 -6.46
CA LYS A 672 17.54 37.09 -6.58
C LYS A 672 18.72 37.17 -5.61
N VAL A 673 19.15 38.39 -5.26
CA VAL A 673 20.32 38.62 -4.42
C VAL A 673 20.12 38.05 -3.03
N LEU A 674 18.94 38.22 -2.44
CA LEU A 674 18.61 37.76 -1.09
C LEU A 674 18.79 36.27 -0.87
N VAL A 675 18.67 35.49 -1.94
CA VAL A 675 18.84 34.03 -1.92
C VAL A 675 20.01 33.58 -2.78
N SER A 676 20.88 34.49 -3.25
CA SER A 676 21.98 34.13 -4.15
C SER A 676 23.16 33.47 -3.44
N ARG A 677 23.19 33.50 -2.10
CA ARG A 677 24.31 33.12 -1.20
C ARG A 677 25.63 33.85 -1.46
N THR A 678 25.79 34.49 -2.61
CA THR A 678 26.89 35.39 -2.92
C THR A 678 26.69 36.73 -2.23
N TYR A 679 27.75 37.24 -1.61
CA TYR A 679 27.71 38.55 -0.99
C TYR A 679 27.53 39.65 -2.04
N GLN A 680 26.58 40.54 -1.81
CA GLN A 680 26.34 41.71 -2.65
C GLN A 680 26.60 42.98 -1.84
N GLY A 681 27.50 43.83 -2.34
CA GLY A 681 27.91 45.06 -1.64
C GLY A 681 26.83 46.15 -1.58
N THR A 682 25.81 46.08 -2.45
CA THR A 682 24.68 47.03 -2.45
C THR A 682 23.41 46.31 -2.83
N SER A 683 22.47 46.22 -1.88
CA SER A 683 21.17 45.57 -2.06
C SER A 683 20.18 46.15 -1.06
N PHE A 684 19.14 46.84 -1.54
CA PHE A 684 18.16 47.46 -0.65
C PHE A 684 16.74 47.51 -1.24
N ALA A 685 15.75 47.49 -0.35
CA ALA A 685 14.37 47.85 -0.65
C ALA A 685 14.15 49.32 -0.24
N GLY A 686 13.63 50.12 -1.16
CA GLY A 686 13.33 51.54 -0.93
C GLY A 686 11.96 51.77 -0.28
N PRO A 687 11.66 53.00 0.15
CA PRO A 687 10.42 53.34 0.82
C PRO A 687 9.19 53.19 -0.08
N ARG A 688 8.09 52.74 0.51
CA ARG A 688 6.75 52.75 -0.03
C ARG A 688 5.80 53.32 1.04
N VAL A 689 4.80 54.08 0.62
CA VAL A 689 3.77 54.58 1.55
C VAL A 689 2.68 53.50 1.69
N GLU A 690 2.54 52.96 2.89
CA GLU A 690 1.47 52.04 3.28
C GLU A 690 0.75 52.63 4.50
N ASP A 691 -0.57 52.76 4.45
CA ASP A 691 -1.40 53.32 5.52
C ASP A 691 -0.93 54.70 6.04
N GLY A 692 -0.43 55.54 5.14
CA GLY A 692 0.06 56.89 5.46
C GLY A 692 1.44 56.93 6.15
N ARG A 693 2.13 55.80 6.28
CA ARG A 693 3.48 55.70 6.84
C ARG A 693 4.47 55.26 5.76
N ASN A 694 5.69 55.80 5.80
CA ASN A 694 6.77 55.27 5.01
C ASN A 694 7.22 53.94 5.62
N THR A 695 7.27 52.88 4.81
CA THR A 695 7.80 51.58 5.20
C THR A 695 8.70 51.06 4.10
N ALA A 696 9.66 50.22 4.46
CA ALA A 696 10.46 49.47 3.49
C ALA A 696 10.46 48.01 3.91
N TRP A 697 10.26 47.10 2.95
CA TRP A 697 10.12 45.69 3.27
C TRP A 697 10.61 44.78 2.15
N TRP A 698 11.00 43.57 2.57
CA TRP A 698 11.21 42.43 1.70
C TRP A 698 10.22 41.33 2.09
N MET A 699 9.61 40.70 1.10
CA MET A 699 8.60 39.67 1.27
C MET A 699 8.98 38.43 0.47
N VAL A 700 8.81 37.28 1.10
CA VAL A 700 9.03 35.95 0.54
C VAL A 700 7.69 35.21 0.50
N ASP A 701 7.36 34.66 -0.67
CA ASP A 701 6.29 33.69 -0.89
C ASP A 701 6.93 32.33 -1.19
N ILE A 702 6.72 31.36 -0.30
CA ILE A 702 7.34 30.03 -0.37
C ILE A 702 6.59 29.04 -1.29
N GLY A 703 5.49 29.47 -1.91
CA GLY A 703 4.69 28.67 -2.84
C GLY A 703 3.31 28.30 -2.28
N HIS A 704 2.38 27.93 -3.17
CA HIS A 704 0.97 27.68 -2.83
C HIS A 704 0.74 26.37 -2.07
N ASP A 705 1.58 25.36 -2.33
CA ASP A 705 1.49 24.05 -1.69
C ASP A 705 2.33 23.94 -0.41
N HIS A 706 2.97 25.04 0.00
CA HIS A 706 4.00 25.01 1.04
C HIS A 706 3.64 25.89 2.22
N GLN A 707 4.01 25.42 3.41
CA GLN A 707 3.80 26.13 4.67
C GLN A 707 5.02 25.97 5.57
N LEU A 708 5.37 27.01 6.33
CA LEU A 708 6.45 26.97 7.30
C LEU A 708 5.94 27.45 8.66
N MET A 709 6.14 26.63 9.69
CA MET A 709 6.09 27.08 11.09
C MET A 709 7.50 27.56 11.45
N CYS A 710 7.72 28.87 11.39
CA CYS A 710 9.06 29.45 11.44
C CYS A 710 9.51 29.68 12.90
N ASN A 711 10.62 29.08 13.28
CA ASN A 711 11.18 29.18 14.64
C ASN A 711 12.53 29.91 14.70
N TYR A 712 13.13 30.24 13.55
CA TYR A 712 14.38 30.99 13.45
C TYR A 712 14.48 31.68 12.10
N TYR A 713 15.16 32.83 12.04
CA TYR A 713 15.49 33.46 10.77
C TYR A 713 16.86 34.14 10.82
N THR A 714 17.48 34.28 9.65
CA THR A 714 18.81 34.88 9.48
C THR A 714 18.77 35.97 8.44
N LEU A 715 19.39 37.12 8.72
CA LEU A 715 19.64 38.19 7.78
C LEU A 715 21.14 38.44 7.60
N ARG A 716 21.52 38.94 6.43
CA ARG A 716 22.83 39.57 6.23
C ARG A 716 22.66 40.96 5.68
N GLN A 717 23.29 41.94 6.32
CA GLN A 717 23.35 43.29 5.80
C GLN A 717 24.24 43.34 4.55
N ASP A 718 23.94 44.27 3.64
CA ASP A 718 24.79 44.56 2.50
C ASP A 718 26.08 45.32 2.91
N GLY A 719 26.81 45.91 1.97
CA GLY A 719 28.02 46.69 2.25
C GLY A 719 27.80 48.10 2.76
N SER A 720 26.55 48.54 2.94
CA SER A 720 26.24 49.90 3.41
C SER A 720 26.45 50.07 4.91
N ARG A 721 26.55 51.32 5.36
CA ARG A 721 26.55 51.72 6.77
C ARG A 721 25.15 52.13 7.26
N THR A 722 24.11 51.68 6.57
CA THR A 722 22.70 51.95 6.83
C THR A 722 22.16 50.83 7.70
N PHE A 723 22.38 50.91 9.02
CA PHE A 723 21.99 49.86 9.96
C PHE A 723 20.52 49.97 10.33
N VAL A 724 19.84 48.82 10.34
CA VAL A 724 18.47 48.73 10.85
C VAL A 724 18.47 48.68 12.37
N ARG A 725 17.46 49.31 12.97
CA ARG A 725 17.28 49.40 14.44
C ARG A 725 15.90 48.93 14.85
N CYS A 726 14.86 49.34 14.14
CA CYS A 726 13.48 48.96 14.45
C CYS A 726 12.81 48.32 13.23
N TRP A 727 12.46 47.03 13.34
CA TRP A 727 11.77 46.29 12.28
C TRP A 727 10.93 45.16 12.86
N ASN A 728 9.92 44.73 12.11
CA ASN A 728 9.11 43.57 12.45
C ASN A 728 9.36 42.43 11.47
N PHE A 729 9.49 41.22 11.98
CA PHE A 729 9.38 40.00 11.20
C PHE A 729 7.95 39.46 11.31
N GLN A 730 7.29 39.26 10.16
CA GLN A 730 5.87 38.95 10.09
C GLN A 730 5.59 37.74 9.19
N GLY A 731 4.54 36.98 9.54
CA GLY A 731 4.02 35.85 8.77
C GLY A 731 2.57 36.08 8.34
N SER A 732 2.18 35.52 7.20
CA SER A 732 0.81 35.61 6.65
C SER A 732 0.45 34.36 5.82
N LEU A 733 -0.83 34.00 5.83
CA LEU A 733 -1.38 32.93 4.98
C LEU A 733 -1.86 33.45 3.62
N ASP A 734 -2.33 34.70 3.55
CA ASP A 734 -2.99 35.29 2.40
C ASP A 734 -2.21 36.47 1.77
N GLY A 735 -1.09 36.87 2.38
CA GLY A 735 -0.28 38.01 1.99
C GLY A 735 -0.91 39.37 2.32
N LYS A 736 -2.06 39.40 3.00
CA LYS A 736 -2.83 40.60 3.34
C LYS A 736 -2.91 40.82 4.85
N ASN A 737 -3.24 39.77 5.60
CA ASN A 737 -3.32 39.78 7.05
C ASN A 737 -2.00 39.30 7.64
N TRP A 738 -1.31 40.17 8.38
CA TRP A 738 0.04 39.91 8.86
C TRP A 738 0.08 39.76 10.39
N SER A 739 0.70 38.68 10.85
CA SER A 739 0.96 38.42 12.26
C SER A 739 2.43 38.71 12.58
N ASN A 740 2.70 39.45 13.65
CA ASN A 740 4.07 39.67 14.12
C ASN A 740 4.63 38.37 14.70
N LEU A 741 5.68 37.85 14.07
CA LEU A 741 6.48 36.72 14.56
C LEU A 741 7.55 37.22 15.55
N ARG A 742 8.18 38.35 15.24
CA ARG A 742 9.15 39.00 16.13
C ARG A 742 9.15 40.52 15.90
N VAL A 743 9.25 41.28 16.97
CA VAL A 743 9.33 42.76 16.95
C VAL A 743 10.73 43.15 17.46
N HIS A 744 11.41 44.01 16.72
CA HIS A 744 12.71 44.56 17.08
C HIS A 744 12.58 46.06 17.33
N GLU A 745 13.02 46.51 18.50
CA GLU A 745 13.05 47.91 18.92
C GLU A 745 14.48 48.26 19.33
N ASN A 746 15.07 49.23 18.65
CA ASN A 746 16.46 49.65 18.83
C ASN A 746 17.48 48.50 18.91
N ASP A 747 17.36 47.52 18.02
CA ASP A 747 18.23 46.35 17.98
C ASP A 747 19.60 46.69 17.36
N GLU A 748 20.67 46.56 18.17
CA GLU A 748 22.05 46.87 17.80
C GLU A 748 22.87 45.65 17.33
N THR A 749 22.24 44.49 17.15
CA THR A 749 22.92 43.24 16.78
C THR A 749 23.71 43.39 15.48
N ILE A 750 23.13 44.05 14.47
CA ILE A 750 23.85 44.40 13.25
C ILE A 750 24.52 45.77 13.40
N CYS A 751 25.86 45.78 13.39
CA CYS A 751 26.67 46.98 13.57
C CYS A 751 27.85 47.09 12.59
N LYS A 752 28.05 46.10 11.71
CA LYS A 752 29.12 46.08 10.70
C LYS A 752 28.56 45.80 9.30
N PRO A 753 29.11 46.42 8.24
CA PRO A 753 28.75 46.08 6.87
C PRO A 753 29.01 44.59 6.59
N GLY A 754 28.10 43.93 5.88
CA GLY A 754 28.23 42.52 5.50
C GLY A 754 28.00 41.51 6.63
N GLN A 755 27.64 41.96 7.83
CA GLN A 755 27.44 41.12 9.01
C GLN A 755 26.17 40.26 8.88
N PHE A 756 26.28 39.00 9.28
CA PHE A 756 25.13 38.15 9.56
C PHE A 756 24.60 38.40 10.97
N ALA A 757 23.29 38.30 11.10
CA ALA A 757 22.63 38.21 12.40
C ALA A 757 21.42 37.30 12.26
N SER A 758 21.15 36.55 13.32
CA SER A 758 20.08 35.58 13.34
C SER A 758 19.36 35.60 14.67
N TRP A 759 18.06 35.32 14.66
CA TRP A 759 17.23 35.45 15.84
C TRP A 759 16.24 34.29 15.96
N PRO A 760 16.04 33.75 17.17
CA PRO A 760 14.97 32.78 17.43
C PRO A 760 13.60 33.45 17.38
N ILE A 761 12.59 32.71 16.95
CA ILE A 761 11.19 33.13 16.99
C ILE A 761 10.53 32.29 18.06
N ILE A 762 10.06 32.97 19.11
CA ILE A 762 9.55 32.36 20.32
C ILE A 762 8.12 32.85 20.52
N GLY A 763 7.24 31.97 20.99
CA GLY A 763 5.85 32.29 21.30
C GLY A 763 4.84 31.64 20.35
N PRO A 764 3.53 31.85 20.58
CA PRO A 764 2.47 31.12 19.89
C PRO A 764 2.46 31.35 18.38
N ASN A 765 2.86 32.53 17.92
CA ASN A 765 2.88 32.84 16.49
C ASN A 765 3.96 32.05 15.72
N ALA A 766 5.01 31.54 16.38
CA ALA A 766 6.04 30.71 15.75
C ALA A 766 5.52 29.31 15.34
N LEU A 767 4.43 28.87 15.97
CA LEU A 767 3.77 27.58 15.72
C LEU A 767 2.67 27.68 14.65
N LEU A 768 2.42 28.88 14.13
CA LEU A 768 1.44 29.06 13.07
C LEU A 768 2.10 28.78 11.71
N PRO A 769 1.50 27.92 10.86
CA PRO A 769 2.00 27.70 9.52
C PRO A 769 1.70 28.92 8.65
N PHE A 770 2.75 29.54 8.10
CA PHE A 770 2.60 30.66 7.17
C PHE A 770 3.21 30.35 5.82
N ARG A 771 2.65 30.97 4.77
CA ARG A 771 3.16 30.90 3.39
C ARG A 771 4.01 32.12 3.07
N PHE A 772 3.54 33.29 3.50
CA PHE A 772 4.19 34.56 3.23
C PHE A 772 4.95 35.01 4.46
N PHE A 773 6.19 35.46 4.27
CA PHE A 773 7.02 36.02 5.32
C PHE A 773 7.55 37.37 4.87
N ARG A 774 7.52 38.39 5.73
CA ARG A 774 8.14 39.67 5.41
C ARG A 774 8.91 40.26 6.58
N VAL A 775 9.99 40.95 6.24
CA VAL A 775 10.71 41.85 7.16
C VAL A 775 10.35 43.28 6.78
N VAL A 776 9.80 44.04 7.73
CA VAL A 776 9.32 45.40 7.51
C VAL A 776 9.99 46.37 8.46
N LEU A 777 10.62 47.39 7.90
CA LEU A 777 11.21 48.50 8.63
C LEU A 777 10.09 49.37 9.24
N THR A 778 10.13 49.57 10.54
CA THR A 778 9.09 50.32 11.28
C THR A 778 9.51 51.74 11.63
N GLU A 779 10.82 51.99 11.75
CA GLU A 779 11.39 53.32 11.99
C GLU A 779 12.61 53.58 11.10
N PRO A 780 13.06 54.84 10.96
CA PRO A 780 14.28 55.18 10.23
C PRO A 780 15.51 54.37 10.65
N THR A 781 16.31 53.99 9.66
CA THR A 781 17.67 53.45 9.82
C THR A 781 18.66 54.51 10.31
N THR A 782 19.91 54.12 10.55
CA THR A 782 20.97 55.05 10.95
C THR A 782 21.41 56.04 9.86
N ASP A 783 20.92 55.91 8.62
CA ASP A 783 21.26 56.81 7.52
C ASP A 783 20.34 58.04 7.49
N VAL A 784 20.94 59.24 7.54
CA VAL A 784 20.21 60.51 7.51
C VAL A 784 19.78 60.86 6.08
N ALA A 785 20.50 60.41 5.06
CA ALA A 785 20.22 60.75 3.66
C ALA A 785 19.09 59.89 3.08
N ASN A 786 19.09 58.58 3.38
CA ASN A 786 18.07 57.64 2.94
C ASN A 786 17.54 56.82 4.13
N PRO A 787 16.78 57.45 5.04
CA PRO A 787 16.38 56.85 6.32
C PRO A 787 15.54 55.58 6.18
N TRP A 788 14.83 55.41 5.06
CA TRP A 788 13.91 54.31 4.83
C TRP A 788 14.44 53.27 3.82
N SER A 789 15.75 53.12 3.69
CA SER A 789 16.34 52.06 2.86
C SER A 789 16.62 50.81 3.71
N PHE A 790 15.96 49.70 3.38
CA PHE A 790 16.21 48.42 4.06
C PHE A 790 17.27 47.61 3.31
N CYS A 791 18.51 47.75 3.78
CA CYS A 791 19.71 47.21 3.14
C CYS A 791 20.07 45.79 3.61
N ILE A 792 19.64 44.76 2.87
CA ILE A 792 19.96 43.36 3.13
C ILE A 792 20.33 42.63 1.84
N CYS A 793 21.27 41.68 1.94
CA CYS A 793 21.75 40.89 0.81
C CYS A 793 21.63 39.38 1.02
N PHE A 794 21.11 38.92 2.17
CA PHE A 794 20.80 37.52 2.43
C PHE A 794 19.61 37.43 3.37
N PHE A 795 18.75 36.44 3.12
CA PHE A 795 17.67 36.06 4.01
C PHE A 795 17.56 34.54 4.03
N GLU A 796 17.23 33.97 5.18
CA GLU A 796 17.01 32.53 5.35
C GLU A 796 16.02 32.27 6.49
N LEU A 797 15.21 31.21 6.33
CA LEU A 797 14.13 30.85 7.25
C LEU A 797 14.31 29.42 7.74
N TYR A 798 14.00 29.17 9.01
CA TYR A 798 14.16 27.86 9.65
C TYR A 798 12.88 27.48 10.41
N GLY A 799 12.69 26.19 10.64
CA GLY A 799 11.52 25.66 11.33
C GLY A 799 10.98 24.39 10.69
N TYR A 800 9.67 24.19 10.80
CA TYR A 800 9.00 22.99 10.30
C TYR A 800 8.31 23.31 8.98
N PHE A 801 8.80 22.70 7.88
CA PHE A 801 8.38 22.96 6.51
C PHE A 801 7.53 21.83 5.94
N ARG A 802 6.35 22.13 5.41
CA ARG A 802 5.47 21.20 4.69
C ARG A 802 5.54 21.45 3.20
#